data_AF-A0A9P5U7S9-F1
#
_entry.id   AF-A0A9P5U7S9-F1
#
_cell.length_a   1.000
_cell.length_b   1.000
_cell.length_c   1.000
_cell.angle_alpha   90.00
_cell.angle_beta   90.00
_cell.angle_gamma   90.00
#
_symmetry.space_group_name_H-M   'P 1'
#
loop_
_entity.id
_entity.type
_entity.pdbx_description
1 polymer ?
#
loop_
_entity_poly.entity_id
_entity_poly.type
_entity_poly.pdbx_seq_one_letter_code
_entity_poly.pdbx_strand_id
1 'polypeptide(L)'
;MRRRFEQRGELADIDKAINFLEMSVELTPDGDPDKPSSLSALGSAFQSRFRHLGRHTDIEEAIRYKQQAVDLTPDGHSDKPSWIANLGITFQSRFERFGNLEDIEQAIRLKQQALTLTPDGHPDKPGWFNSVGTAYRRRFERLGDPADLEQAITALQQAVELTPDDDADKPGWLNNLGNALQNHFERFGGLAYIDQAIQFKQRAVDLTPNGHAIKPSWIANLGSSFELRFDWVGKLTDIEQAIRLKQQAVDLTPSGHVDSPRRLCYLGDAFLRRFGYLGELKDIEQAIDVMQQAVDLTPDDHAEKPLWLNNLGGAFNVRFDKFGELPDSDKAIAFYQEALNLTPDGHAAKPSRLTNLGTAFQWRYEHLGDLADNEQAIGHLRLAVELTPDGHVKRPTFVANLATALQTRYKHLEELTDIRQAIDLLRQTVILIPDSHISKAMYLDALGTAFQLRFEKLHELSDIEEAIYFHQQAVDQTPDGYAYRPGRLTNLGTAFQCRFNQVGNPTDIAQAIDFQQQAVNLTPDGHAVKPSLLTNLGNSFRSRYKHLSELTDIEQTIYFTQRAVDLTPDGHSNKAGWLINLGHSYKCRFDHLANASDHDQASSAFQNASVSLNGRPFIRLQAALQWASLCLDPHLALQAYDQMFQLIPRAVWLGQTVSHRIERLPRLGRAVNAAVATAISVGQYSKAVEWLEDGRGVLWGQILQLRSPLDDLRNQHPQIAENLQTVSRALETAGRTSRSNHISFDIEQEAQRHTKLAREYESVLTDIRGRDGFEDFFMPRKLPELVHAAKNGHVVIVNVDSLRCDAIVLPRSSSSVVHTPLPNFSLKQCQDLRSKMIWSLNMSVHIGRNGDRLKVKTPSTVSKDDRHHDFQAVLADLWLNVVQPVLSLLGLLETDAKNPLPTITWCATGALAFLPLHAAGIYGSGNPKQNVKTSDFVISSYTTTLTALINSGSKTRTNSDRTLRPKVLIVSQPLTPGMDPLPGTLEEAKEIENCISSDRITHLTHDQATINAVMNEINKHAIIHLACHGIQDLNDPLNSCFALYDGELHLQALMGLSLENAQLAVLSACQTATGDERLPEEAVHLAAGMLSIGYPSVIATMWSIEDQEAPRVVAEVYSRLFQNRDDKGRHKGTVSSAYALHEAINHLREQVGDMNFAKWVPFVHYGI
;
A
#
# COMPACT_ATOMS: atom_id res chain seq x y z
N MET A 1 52.72 19.33 15.98
CA MET A 1 51.90 19.21 14.76
C MET A 1 50.75 18.23 15.00
N ARG A 2 51.01 16.96 15.38
CA ARG A 2 49.95 16.00 15.79
C ARG A 2 48.89 16.56 16.77
N ARG A 3 49.31 17.18 17.89
CA ARG A 3 48.36 17.79 18.86
C ARG A 3 47.51 18.93 18.26
N ARG A 4 48.04 19.67 17.27
CA ARG A 4 47.28 20.72 16.56
C ARG A 4 46.27 20.10 15.60
N PHE A 5 46.66 19.04 14.89
CA PHE A 5 45.73 18.23 14.08
C PHE A 5 44.61 17.63 14.94
N GLU A 6 44.93 17.07 16.11
CA GLU A 6 43.92 16.51 17.03
C GLU A 6 42.90 17.56 17.51
N GLN A 7 43.25 18.85 17.51
CA GLN A 7 42.36 19.95 17.90
C GLN A 7 41.61 20.58 16.72
N ARG A 8 42.28 20.72 15.56
CA ARG A 8 41.79 21.52 14.42
C ARG A 8 41.44 20.70 13.17
N GLY A 9 41.83 19.43 13.11
CA GLY A 9 41.60 18.57 11.94
C GLY A 9 42.43 18.92 10.69
N GLU A 10 43.39 19.85 10.78
CA GLU A 10 44.17 20.29 9.60
C GLU A 10 45.09 19.17 9.07
N LEU A 11 44.71 18.54 7.94
CA LEU A 11 45.45 17.40 7.36
C LEU A 11 46.94 17.69 7.09
N ALA A 12 47.27 18.92 6.69
CA ALA A 12 48.65 19.33 6.46
C ALA A 12 49.53 19.20 7.72
N ASP A 13 48.96 19.37 8.92
CA ASP A 13 49.70 19.23 10.18
C ASP A 13 49.99 17.76 10.50
N ILE A 14 49.09 16.82 10.19
CA ILE A 14 49.37 15.39 10.42
C ILE A 14 50.30 14.82 9.36
N ASP A 15 50.16 15.21 8.09
CA ASP A 15 51.04 14.74 7.02
C ASP A 15 52.48 15.23 7.23
N LYS A 16 52.68 16.49 7.64
CA LYS A 16 54.01 16.98 8.02
C LYS A 16 54.57 16.24 9.24
N ALA A 17 53.73 15.93 10.22
CA ALA A 17 54.16 15.18 11.40
C ALA A 17 54.65 13.77 11.02
N ILE A 18 53.91 13.09 10.14
CA ILE A 18 54.27 11.76 9.62
C ILE A 18 55.60 11.85 8.87
N ASN A 19 55.76 12.78 7.92
CA ASN A 19 57.01 12.94 7.16
C ASN A 19 58.24 13.18 8.07
N PHE A 20 58.13 14.05 9.08
CA PHE A 20 59.24 14.29 10.00
C PHE A 20 59.56 13.08 10.88
N LEU A 21 58.54 12.33 11.29
CA LEU A 21 58.72 11.11 12.08
C LEU A 21 59.29 9.96 11.24
N GLU A 22 58.91 9.84 9.97
CA GLU A 22 59.51 8.90 9.01
C GLU A 22 60.99 9.18 8.83
N MET A 23 61.36 10.45 8.55
CA MET A 23 62.76 10.87 8.45
C MET A 23 63.54 10.56 9.75
N SER A 24 62.93 10.79 10.92
CA SER A 24 63.54 10.48 12.21
C SER A 24 63.81 8.98 12.37
N VAL A 25 62.86 8.13 11.97
CA VAL A 25 63.00 6.66 12.04
C VAL A 25 64.05 6.15 11.05
N GLU A 26 64.13 6.73 9.84
CA GLU A 26 65.13 6.37 8.82
C GLU A 26 66.56 6.74 9.23
N LEU A 27 66.73 7.89 9.88
CA LEU A 27 68.05 8.39 10.31
C LEU A 27 68.57 7.74 11.60
N THR A 28 67.73 7.00 12.33
CA THR A 28 68.09 6.39 13.62
C THR A 28 68.43 4.89 13.44
N PRO A 29 69.63 4.41 13.82
CA PRO A 29 70.00 2.99 13.73
C PRO A 29 69.16 2.05 14.62
N ASP A 30 69.01 0.78 14.25
CA ASP A 30 68.17 -0.20 14.99
C ASP A 30 68.60 -0.47 16.43
N GLY A 31 69.87 -0.25 16.76
CA GLY A 31 70.40 -0.41 18.13
C GLY A 31 70.28 0.83 19.01
N ASP A 32 69.69 1.92 18.50
CA ASP A 32 69.53 3.17 19.24
C ASP A 32 68.36 3.07 20.23
N PRO A 33 68.57 3.39 21.52
CA PRO A 33 67.52 3.39 22.54
C PRO A 33 66.29 4.25 22.21
N ASP A 34 66.44 5.30 21.39
CA ASP A 34 65.35 6.24 21.06
C ASP A 34 64.54 5.81 19.82
N LYS A 35 65.00 4.80 19.06
CA LYS A 35 64.29 4.33 17.87
C LYS A 35 62.89 3.76 18.17
N PRO A 36 62.69 2.91 19.20
CA PRO A 36 61.34 2.43 19.56
C PRO A 36 60.36 3.55 19.88
N SER A 37 60.82 4.62 20.54
CA SER A 37 59.99 5.79 20.86
C SER A 37 59.54 6.53 19.58
N SER A 38 60.47 6.74 18.65
CA SER A 38 60.19 7.37 17.35
C SER A 38 59.22 6.54 16.49
N LEU A 39 59.40 5.22 16.46
CA LEU A 39 58.50 4.27 15.79
C LEU A 39 57.08 4.30 16.37
N SER A 40 56.96 4.31 17.70
CA SER A 40 55.66 4.40 18.39
C SER A 40 54.96 5.75 18.15
N ALA A 41 55.73 6.85 18.13
CA ALA A 41 55.23 8.18 17.81
C ALA A 41 54.74 8.29 16.36
N LEU A 42 55.49 7.71 15.41
CA LEU A 42 55.11 7.60 13.99
C LEU A 42 53.82 6.79 13.83
N GLY A 43 53.76 5.61 14.43
CA GLY A 43 52.55 4.79 14.40
C GLY A 43 51.34 5.49 15.03
N SER A 44 51.54 6.31 16.06
CA SER A 44 50.48 7.14 16.64
C SER A 44 50.00 8.25 15.69
N ALA A 45 50.89 8.83 14.88
CA ALA A 45 50.50 9.83 13.89
C ALA A 45 49.66 9.22 12.76
N PHE A 46 50.06 8.05 12.24
CA PHE A 46 49.26 7.27 11.30
C PHE A 46 47.90 6.89 11.87
N GLN A 47 47.83 6.46 13.13
CA GLN A 47 46.57 6.17 13.80
C GLN A 47 45.65 7.39 13.90
N SER A 48 46.17 8.58 14.22
CA SER A 48 45.37 9.81 14.25
C SER A 48 44.82 10.16 12.86
N ARG A 49 45.62 10.00 11.80
CA ARG A 49 45.14 10.18 10.42
C ARG A 49 44.09 9.14 10.02
N PHE A 50 44.27 7.88 10.42
CA PHE A 50 43.28 6.81 10.25
C PHE A 50 41.95 7.14 10.92
N ARG A 51 41.95 7.68 12.15
CA ARG A 51 40.70 8.04 12.84
C ARG A 51 39.89 9.09 12.08
N HIS A 52 40.57 10.00 11.38
CA HIS A 52 39.93 11.08 10.63
C HIS A 52 39.50 10.65 9.20
N LEU A 53 40.41 10.00 8.46
CA LEU A 53 40.21 9.65 7.05
C LEU A 53 39.77 8.20 6.83
N GLY A 54 40.15 7.29 7.73
CA GLY A 54 39.73 5.90 7.67
C GLY A 54 40.45 4.98 6.71
N ARG A 55 41.61 5.41 6.22
CA ARG A 55 42.37 4.67 5.21
C ARG A 55 42.94 3.38 5.81
N HIS A 56 42.65 2.24 5.19
CA HIS A 56 43.16 0.94 5.64
C HIS A 56 44.69 0.91 5.74
N THR A 57 45.37 1.53 4.78
CA THR A 57 46.84 1.64 4.76
C THR A 57 47.39 2.36 5.99
N ASP A 58 46.70 3.39 6.50
CA ASP A 58 47.18 4.15 7.66
C ASP A 58 47.14 3.30 8.94
N ILE A 59 46.12 2.45 9.12
CA ILE A 59 46.07 1.59 10.31
C ILE A 59 47.04 0.41 10.21
N GLU A 60 47.30 -0.11 9.01
CA GLU A 60 48.32 -1.14 8.79
C GLU A 60 49.73 -0.61 9.09
N GLU A 61 50.05 0.59 8.60
CA GLU A 61 51.32 1.25 8.91
C GLU A 61 51.45 1.55 10.41
N ALA A 62 50.38 2.02 11.05
CA ALA A 62 50.36 2.23 12.49
C ALA A 62 50.66 0.94 13.29
N ILE A 63 50.09 -0.19 12.88
CA ILE A 63 50.34 -1.50 13.50
C ILE A 63 51.78 -1.94 13.23
N ARG A 64 52.27 -1.82 11.99
CA ARG A 64 53.63 -2.20 11.59
C ARG A 64 54.69 -1.47 12.42
N TYR A 65 54.62 -0.14 12.51
CA TYR A 65 55.60 0.65 13.25
C TYR A 65 55.53 0.42 14.76
N LYS A 66 54.32 0.28 15.33
CA LYS A 66 54.17 -0.03 16.77
C LYS A 66 54.63 -1.45 17.11
N GLN A 67 54.44 -2.41 16.21
CA GLN A 67 54.97 -3.77 16.38
C GLN A 67 56.50 -3.76 16.37
N GLN A 68 57.12 -3.04 15.43
CA GLN A 68 58.57 -2.86 15.40
C GLN A 68 59.12 -2.22 16.68
N ALA A 69 58.41 -1.23 17.25
CA ALA A 69 58.79 -0.65 18.54
C ALA A 69 58.77 -1.68 19.68
N VAL A 70 57.77 -2.56 19.72
CA VAL A 70 57.68 -3.65 20.71
C VAL A 70 58.80 -4.68 20.52
N ASP A 71 59.09 -5.06 19.27
CA ASP A 71 60.07 -6.10 18.93
C ASP A 71 61.51 -5.65 19.21
N LEU A 72 61.83 -4.37 18.98
CA LEU A 72 63.15 -3.79 19.24
C LEU A 72 63.40 -3.52 20.74
N THR A 73 62.37 -3.59 21.59
CA THR A 73 62.50 -3.29 23.03
C THR A 73 62.67 -4.59 23.86
N PRO A 74 63.72 -4.72 24.70
CA PRO A 74 63.93 -5.91 25.55
C PRO A 74 62.84 -6.11 26.63
N ASP A 75 62.57 -7.36 27.04
CA ASP A 75 61.48 -7.73 27.97
C ASP A 75 61.53 -7.07 29.36
N GLY A 76 62.71 -6.63 29.81
CA GLY A 76 62.89 -5.94 31.10
C GLY A 76 62.89 -4.41 31.03
N HIS A 77 62.67 -3.81 29.85
CA HIS A 77 62.71 -2.36 29.67
C HIS A 77 61.45 -1.69 30.25
N SER A 78 61.61 -0.56 30.96
CA SER A 78 60.52 0.15 31.64
C SER A 78 59.37 0.55 30.70
N ASP A 79 59.71 0.92 29.46
CA ASP A 79 58.73 1.45 28.51
C ASP A 79 58.05 0.38 27.64
N LYS A 80 58.50 -0.88 27.72
CA LYS A 80 57.92 -1.96 26.90
C LYS A 80 56.43 -2.17 27.16
N PRO A 81 55.93 -2.16 28.42
CA PRO A 81 54.49 -2.20 28.68
C PRO A 81 53.70 -1.11 27.94
N SER A 82 54.24 0.12 27.88
CA SER A 82 53.62 1.25 27.17
C SER A 82 53.55 1.03 25.66
N TRP A 83 54.59 0.47 25.04
CA TRP A 83 54.58 0.12 23.61
C TRP A 83 53.58 -0.99 23.29
N ILE A 84 53.52 -2.03 24.13
CA ILE A 84 52.56 -3.12 24.01
C ILE A 84 51.12 -2.59 24.12
N ALA A 85 50.85 -1.73 25.11
CA ALA A 85 49.52 -1.13 25.30
C ALA A 85 49.11 -0.25 24.11
N ASN A 86 50.04 0.56 23.59
CA ASN A 86 49.80 1.42 22.42
C ASN A 86 49.53 0.62 21.13
N LEU A 87 50.19 -0.52 20.96
CA LEU A 87 49.87 -1.47 19.89
C LEU A 87 48.46 -2.05 20.09
N GLY A 88 48.11 -2.46 21.31
CA GLY A 88 46.77 -2.93 21.64
C GLY A 88 45.66 -1.90 21.36
N ILE A 89 45.90 -0.61 21.64
CA ILE A 89 44.96 0.48 21.29
C ILE A 89 44.77 0.60 19.76
N THR A 90 45.79 0.26 18.98
CA THR A 90 45.75 0.35 17.51
C THR A 90 44.92 -0.79 16.91
N PHE A 91 45.10 -2.02 17.39
CA PHE A 91 44.22 -3.13 17.05
C PHE A 91 42.76 -2.85 17.43
N GLN A 92 42.52 -2.25 18.60
CA GLN A 92 41.16 -1.83 18.97
C GLN A 92 40.58 -0.80 17.99
N SER A 93 41.33 0.22 17.56
CA SER A 93 40.85 1.18 16.56
C SER A 93 40.53 0.52 15.21
N ARG A 94 41.31 -0.51 14.81
CA ARG A 94 41.02 -1.30 13.60
C ARG A 94 39.72 -2.09 13.76
N PHE A 95 39.54 -2.74 14.91
CA PHE A 95 38.30 -3.43 15.27
C PHE A 95 37.08 -2.51 15.24
N GLU A 96 37.15 -1.32 15.85
CA GLU A 96 36.01 -0.39 15.92
C GLU A 96 35.49 -0.01 14.52
N ARG A 97 36.34 -0.01 13.49
CA ARG A 97 35.94 0.34 12.12
C ARG A 97 35.54 -0.85 11.26
N PHE A 98 36.33 -1.92 11.30
CA PHE A 98 36.18 -3.08 10.41
C PHE A 98 35.52 -4.28 11.07
N GLY A 99 35.47 -4.34 12.40
CA GLY A 99 34.73 -5.35 13.16
C GLY A 99 35.36 -6.74 13.22
N ASN A 100 36.65 -6.90 12.89
CA ASN A 100 37.36 -8.20 12.94
C ASN A 100 37.61 -8.66 14.39
N LEU A 101 37.07 -9.81 14.79
CA LEU A 101 37.17 -10.33 16.16
C LEU A 101 38.61 -10.62 16.60
N GLU A 102 39.49 -11.03 15.68
CA GLU A 102 40.90 -11.29 15.99
C GLU A 102 41.61 -10.03 16.50
N ASP A 103 41.20 -8.84 16.01
CA ASP A 103 41.78 -7.57 16.41
C ASP A 103 41.47 -7.22 17.86
N ILE A 104 40.22 -7.41 18.29
CA ILE A 104 39.85 -7.09 19.68
C ILE A 104 40.43 -8.12 20.66
N GLU A 105 40.53 -9.39 20.26
CA GLU A 105 41.21 -10.41 21.06
C GLU A 105 42.69 -10.10 21.19
N GLN A 106 43.37 -9.71 20.11
CA GLN A 106 44.75 -9.30 20.15
C GLN A 106 44.95 -8.04 20.99
N ALA A 107 44.05 -7.07 20.89
CA ALA A 107 44.07 -5.87 21.73
C ALA A 107 43.97 -6.21 23.22
N ILE A 108 43.03 -7.08 23.61
CA ILE A 108 42.87 -7.53 25.00
C ILE A 108 44.13 -8.26 25.49
N ARG A 109 44.68 -9.20 24.70
CA ARG A 109 45.90 -9.93 25.05
C ARG A 109 47.08 -9.00 25.31
N LEU A 110 47.34 -8.07 24.39
CA LEU A 110 48.44 -7.10 24.52
C LEU A 110 48.24 -6.21 25.75
N LYS A 111 47.03 -5.68 25.95
CA LYS A 111 46.75 -4.81 27.11
C LYS A 111 46.85 -5.55 28.45
N GLN A 112 46.45 -6.83 28.50
CA GLN A 112 46.66 -7.68 29.68
C GLN A 112 48.13 -7.98 29.92
N GLN A 113 48.90 -8.21 28.85
CA GLN A 113 50.35 -8.40 28.97
C GLN A 113 51.02 -7.16 29.55
N ALA A 114 50.66 -5.96 29.08
CA ALA A 114 51.16 -4.69 29.64
C ALA A 114 50.79 -4.55 31.13
N LEU A 115 49.57 -4.90 31.51
CA LEU A 115 49.10 -4.88 32.90
C LEU A 115 49.89 -5.85 33.81
N THR A 116 50.16 -7.07 33.33
CA THR A 116 50.90 -8.10 34.08
C THR A 116 52.38 -7.76 34.24
N LEU A 117 53.00 -7.15 33.22
CA LEU A 117 54.41 -6.73 33.26
C LEU A 117 54.65 -5.50 34.14
N THR A 118 53.58 -4.76 34.51
CA THR A 118 53.69 -3.55 35.32
C THR A 118 53.57 -3.88 36.83
N PRO A 119 54.56 -3.54 37.68
CA PRO A 119 54.52 -3.82 39.12
C PRO A 119 53.37 -3.11 39.87
N ASP A 120 52.94 -3.68 40.99
CA ASP A 120 51.96 -3.03 41.87
C ASP A 120 52.49 -1.68 42.41
N GLY A 121 51.62 -0.67 42.45
CA GLY A 121 51.97 0.69 42.86
C GLY A 121 52.65 1.55 41.77
N HIS A 122 52.89 1.01 40.57
CA HIS A 122 53.40 1.80 39.45
C HIS A 122 52.37 2.84 38.97
N PRO A 123 52.75 4.11 38.70
CA PRO A 123 51.82 5.19 38.32
C PRO A 123 50.96 4.88 37.08
N ASP A 124 51.50 4.17 36.08
CA ASP A 124 50.75 3.86 34.85
C ASP A 124 49.79 2.67 34.98
N LYS A 125 49.85 1.90 36.08
CA LYS A 125 49.07 0.67 36.24
C LYS A 125 47.55 0.91 36.22
N PRO A 126 46.99 1.95 36.89
CA PRO A 126 45.59 2.35 36.70
C PRO A 126 45.21 2.62 35.25
N GLY A 127 46.11 3.22 34.46
CA GLY A 127 45.90 3.46 33.02
C GLY A 127 45.77 2.17 32.21
N TRP A 128 46.50 1.11 32.58
CA TRP A 128 46.37 -0.22 31.96
C TRP A 128 45.08 -0.93 32.35
N PHE A 129 44.65 -0.83 33.61
CA PHE A 129 43.33 -1.31 34.04
C PHE A 129 42.21 -0.66 33.22
N ASN A 130 42.25 0.67 33.05
CA ASN A 130 41.30 1.39 32.20
C ASN A 130 41.38 0.95 30.73
N SER A 131 42.58 0.73 30.20
CA SER A 131 42.78 0.28 28.82
C SER A 131 42.24 -1.13 28.57
N VAL A 132 42.42 -2.06 29.51
CA VAL A 132 41.85 -3.41 29.47
C VAL A 132 40.33 -3.35 29.58
N GLY A 133 39.80 -2.60 30.55
CA GLY A 133 38.36 -2.48 30.75
C GLY A 133 37.63 -1.87 29.56
N THR A 134 38.22 -0.86 28.90
CA THR A 134 37.66 -0.31 27.65
C THR A 134 37.67 -1.31 26.49
N ALA A 135 38.68 -2.18 26.38
CA ALA A 135 38.73 -3.22 25.34
C ALA A 135 37.65 -4.30 25.56
N TYR A 136 37.49 -4.77 26.79
CA TYR A 136 36.40 -5.67 27.16
C TYR A 136 35.02 -5.07 26.86
N ARG A 137 34.81 -3.79 27.22
CA ARG A 137 33.56 -3.09 26.91
C ARG A 137 33.30 -3.01 25.40
N ARG A 138 34.31 -2.77 24.56
CA ARG A 138 34.17 -2.78 23.09
C ARG A 138 33.84 -4.17 22.54
N ARG A 139 34.42 -5.23 23.10
CA ARG A 139 34.07 -6.61 22.73
C ARG A 139 32.63 -6.94 23.11
N PHE A 140 32.20 -6.52 24.30
CA PHE A 140 30.81 -6.60 24.75
C PHE A 140 29.85 -5.88 23.80
N GLU A 141 30.15 -4.65 23.36
CA GLU A 141 29.29 -3.90 22.42
C GLU A 141 29.03 -4.66 21.10
N ARG A 142 29.93 -5.57 20.71
CA ARG A 142 29.80 -6.37 19.48
C ARG A 142 29.16 -7.74 19.72
N LEU A 143 29.58 -8.45 20.76
CA LEU A 143 29.20 -9.85 21.03
C LEU A 143 28.06 -9.98 22.05
N GLY A 144 27.91 -9.01 22.95
CA GLY A 144 26.92 -9.02 24.02
C GLY A 144 27.20 -10.03 25.13
N ASP A 145 28.45 -10.50 25.29
CA ASP A 145 28.87 -11.45 26.33
C ASP A 145 28.88 -10.78 27.72
N PRO A 146 27.98 -11.17 28.65
CA PRO A 146 27.93 -10.59 29.99
C PRO A 146 29.28 -10.65 30.74
N ALA A 147 30.08 -11.69 30.52
CA ALA A 147 31.36 -11.86 31.20
C ALA A 147 32.33 -10.74 30.85
N ASP A 148 32.34 -10.27 29.59
CA ASP A 148 33.16 -9.14 29.16
C ASP A 148 32.80 -7.86 29.90
N LEU A 149 31.51 -7.64 30.12
CA LEU A 149 31.05 -6.43 30.79
C LEU A 149 31.43 -6.42 32.27
N GLU A 150 31.33 -7.57 32.94
CA GLU A 150 31.79 -7.74 34.32
C GLU A 150 33.30 -7.51 34.46
N GLN A 151 34.09 -8.06 33.52
CA GLN A 151 35.54 -7.81 33.46
C GLN A 151 35.83 -6.32 33.19
N ALA A 152 35.04 -5.68 32.32
CA ALA A 152 35.19 -4.25 32.04
C ALA A 152 34.93 -3.39 33.29
N ILE A 153 33.82 -3.62 33.98
CA ILE A 153 33.44 -2.90 35.20
C ILE A 153 34.50 -3.12 36.29
N THR A 154 34.91 -4.37 36.51
CA THR A 154 35.94 -4.71 37.51
C THR A 154 37.26 -3.97 37.23
N ALA A 155 37.77 -4.04 36.00
CA ALA A 155 39.01 -3.37 35.63
C ALA A 155 38.91 -1.84 35.74
N LEU A 156 37.80 -1.25 35.26
CA LEU A 156 37.58 0.20 35.34
C LEU A 156 37.43 0.68 36.79
N GLN A 157 36.80 -0.13 37.65
CA GLN A 157 36.65 0.18 39.05
C GLN A 157 38.01 0.14 39.78
N GLN A 158 38.87 -0.84 39.49
CA GLN A 158 40.24 -0.85 40.00
C GLN A 158 41.04 0.39 39.58
N ALA A 159 40.89 0.87 38.34
CA ALA A 159 41.54 2.10 37.89
C ALA A 159 41.10 3.34 38.70
N VAL A 160 39.80 3.43 39.02
CA VAL A 160 39.23 4.54 39.81
C VAL A 160 39.64 4.47 41.28
N GLU A 161 39.67 3.26 41.88
CA GLU A 161 40.00 3.04 43.29
C GLU A 161 41.48 3.29 43.59
N LEU A 162 42.38 2.90 42.67
CA LEU A 162 43.82 3.05 42.84
C LEU A 162 44.34 4.47 42.66
N THR A 163 43.49 5.42 42.30
CA THR A 163 43.93 6.76 41.93
C THR A 163 43.32 7.87 42.80
N PRO A 164 44.13 8.78 43.37
CA PRO A 164 43.66 9.94 44.13
C PRO A 164 42.75 10.91 43.37
N ASP A 165 41.94 11.70 44.11
CA ASP A 165 40.99 12.67 43.54
C ASP A 165 41.63 13.88 42.85
N ASP A 166 42.88 14.21 43.18
CA ASP A 166 43.65 15.30 42.61
C ASP A 166 44.42 14.91 41.33
N ASP A 167 44.34 13.64 40.93
CA ASP A 167 44.96 13.14 39.71
C ASP A 167 44.19 13.59 38.45
N ALA A 168 44.93 14.02 37.43
CA ALA A 168 44.37 14.55 36.18
C ALA A 168 43.63 13.50 35.34
N ASP A 169 43.95 12.21 35.48
CA ASP A 169 43.37 11.12 34.69
C ASP A 169 42.10 10.52 35.33
N LYS A 170 41.90 10.73 36.63
CA LYS A 170 40.74 10.18 37.36
C LYS A 170 39.38 10.55 36.76
N PRO A 171 39.12 11.80 36.32
CA PRO A 171 37.88 12.13 35.62
C PRO A 171 37.63 11.24 34.38
N GLY A 172 38.68 10.89 33.64
CA GLY A 172 38.57 10.02 32.46
C GLY A 172 38.15 8.59 32.83
N TRP A 173 38.72 8.02 33.89
CA TRP A 173 38.35 6.67 34.34
C TRP A 173 36.95 6.62 34.95
N LEU A 174 36.55 7.65 35.71
CA LEU A 174 35.17 7.80 36.22
C LEU A 174 34.15 7.82 35.07
N ASN A 175 34.45 8.57 33.99
CA ASN A 175 33.61 8.60 32.81
C ASN A 175 33.53 7.22 32.11
N ASN A 176 34.65 6.52 31.99
CA ASN A 176 34.68 5.19 31.34
C ASN A 176 33.97 4.12 32.16
N LEU A 177 34.11 4.13 33.50
CA LEU A 177 33.32 3.29 34.40
C LEU A 177 31.82 3.59 34.26
N GLY A 178 31.46 4.88 34.25
CA GLY A 178 30.09 5.30 33.98
C GLY A 178 29.55 4.79 32.64
N ASN A 179 30.36 4.76 31.59
CA ASN A 179 29.98 4.16 30.31
C ASN A 179 29.77 2.64 30.41
N ALA A 180 30.63 1.90 31.12
CA ALA A 180 30.44 0.46 31.32
C ALA A 180 29.15 0.14 32.10
N LEU A 181 28.85 0.90 33.15
CA LEU A 181 27.60 0.79 33.91
C LEU A 181 26.38 1.15 33.05
N GLN A 182 26.52 2.12 32.16
CA GLN A 182 25.48 2.45 31.17
C GLN A 182 25.23 1.28 30.21
N ASN A 183 26.27 0.71 29.59
CA ASN A 183 26.18 -0.48 28.74
C ASN A 183 25.50 -1.66 29.49
N HIS A 184 25.75 -1.80 30.80
CA HIS A 184 25.11 -2.82 31.63
C HIS A 184 23.62 -2.56 31.80
N PHE A 185 23.25 -1.32 32.12
CA PHE A 185 21.86 -0.91 32.21
C PHE A 185 21.10 -1.12 30.89
N GLU A 186 21.70 -0.78 29.74
CA GLU A 186 21.07 -0.98 28.42
C GLU A 186 20.74 -2.45 28.15
N ARG A 187 21.60 -3.38 28.60
CA ARG A 187 21.45 -4.82 28.32
C ARG A 187 20.55 -5.54 29.32
N PHE A 188 20.73 -5.26 30.60
CA PHE A 188 20.13 -6.02 31.71
C PHE A 188 19.13 -5.20 32.54
N GLY A 189 19.08 -3.89 32.33
CA GLY A 189 18.27 -2.98 33.13
C GLY A 189 18.87 -2.69 34.51
N GLY A 190 17.99 -2.32 35.44
CA GLY A 190 18.33 -2.00 36.83
C GLY A 190 18.70 -0.53 37.03
N LEU A 191 17.76 0.26 37.52
CA LEU A 191 17.90 1.72 37.67
C LEU A 191 19.12 2.13 38.52
N ALA A 192 19.56 1.27 39.45
CA ALA A 192 20.76 1.52 40.24
C ALA A 192 22.02 1.69 39.38
N TYR A 193 22.16 0.96 38.27
CA TYR A 193 23.34 1.05 37.40
C TYR A 193 23.40 2.36 36.62
N ILE A 194 22.26 2.84 36.09
CA ILE A 194 22.22 4.14 35.41
C ILE A 194 22.35 5.30 36.40
N ASP A 195 21.80 5.17 37.62
CA ASP A 195 21.98 6.18 38.66
C ASP A 195 23.45 6.26 39.10
N GLN A 196 24.14 5.12 39.26
CA GLN A 196 25.58 5.09 39.51
C GLN A 196 26.39 5.67 38.34
N ALA A 197 26.02 5.35 37.09
CA ALA A 197 26.67 5.92 35.91
C ALA A 197 26.56 7.45 35.89
N ILE A 198 25.37 7.99 36.19
CA ILE A 198 25.13 9.44 36.32
C ILE A 198 25.99 10.03 37.44
N GLN A 199 26.07 9.38 38.61
CA GLN A 199 26.90 9.84 39.72
C GLN A 199 28.39 9.89 39.37
N PHE A 200 28.95 8.83 38.78
CA PHE A 200 30.36 8.80 38.40
C PHE A 200 30.68 9.82 37.29
N LYS A 201 29.81 9.97 36.29
CA LYS A 201 29.97 10.99 35.23
C LYS A 201 29.82 12.41 35.78
N GLN A 202 28.92 12.65 36.73
CA GLN A 202 28.80 13.94 37.41
C GLN A 202 30.08 14.27 38.16
N ARG A 203 30.64 13.32 38.92
CA ARG A 203 31.92 13.49 39.61
C ARG A 203 33.07 13.77 38.64
N ALA A 204 33.08 13.13 37.46
CA ALA A 204 34.06 13.44 36.40
C ALA A 204 33.95 14.90 35.92
N VAL A 205 32.73 15.42 35.73
CA VAL A 205 32.50 16.83 35.36
C VAL A 205 32.95 17.78 36.47
N ASP A 206 32.65 17.46 37.73
CA ASP A 206 32.93 18.29 38.89
C ASP A 206 34.44 18.39 39.19
N LEU A 207 35.17 17.28 39.08
CA LEU A 207 36.63 17.22 39.25
C LEU A 207 37.39 17.88 38.09
N THR A 208 36.76 18.08 36.93
CA THR A 208 37.42 18.69 35.77
C THR A 208 37.37 20.23 35.87
N PRO A 209 38.51 20.96 35.83
CA PRO A 209 38.53 22.41 35.90
C PRO A 209 37.73 23.12 34.79
N ASN A 210 37.17 24.28 35.09
CA ASN A 210 36.49 25.11 34.09
C ASN A 210 37.50 25.57 33.01
N GLY A 211 37.11 25.47 31.74
CA GLY A 211 37.97 25.79 30.59
C GLY A 211 38.87 24.65 30.10
N HIS A 212 38.88 23.49 30.78
CA HIS A 212 39.61 22.32 30.29
C HIS A 212 38.96 21.74 29.02
N ALA A 213 39.76 21.45 28.00
CA ALA A 213 39.30 21.09 26.65
C ALA A 213 38.39 19.84 26.61
N ILE A 214 38.61 18.85 27.50
CA ILE A 214 37.80 17.62 27.56
C ILE A 214 36.49 17.78 28.33
N LYS A 215 36.33 18.83 29.16
CA LYS A 215 35.17 19.00 30.04
C LYS A 215 33.83 18.95 29.29
N PRO A 216 33.68 19.57 28.10
CA PRO A 216 32.42 19.47 27.36
C PRO A 216 32.08 18.04 26.92
N SER A 217 33.07 17.16 26.69
CA SER A 217 32.82 15.75 26.38
C SER A 217 32.25 14.99 27.58
N TRP A 218 32.72 15.28 28.80
CA TRP A 218 32.15 14.71 30.03
C TRP A 218 30.72 15.19 30.28
N ILE A 219 30.46 16.48 30.04
CA ILE A 219 29.11 17.05 30.14
C ILE A 219 28.17 16.38 29.12
N ALA A 220 28.61 16.20 27.87
CA ALA A 220 27.82 15.52 26.85
C ALA A 220 27.50 14.06 27.23
N ASN A 221 28.50 13.30 27.72
CA ASN A 221 28.32 11.91 28.15
C ASN A 221 27.39 11.77 29.36
N LEU A 222 27.42 12.75 30.29
CA LEU A 222 26.48 12.83 31.39
C LEU A 222 25.06 13.10 30.87
N GLY A 223 24.92 14.03 29.92
CA GLY A 223 23.65 14.29 29.23
C GLY A 223 23.07 13.04 28.56
N SER A 224 23.90 12.22 27.90
CA SER A 224 23.48 10.93 27.32
C SER A 224 22.99 9.91 28.36
N SER A 225 23.53 9.92 29.59
CA SER A 225 23.02 9.04 30.65
C SER A 225 21.66 9.48 31.21
N PHE A 226 21.40 10.80 31.30
CA PHE A 226 20.07 11.31 31.61
C PHE A 226 19.06 10.98 30.51
N GLU A 227 19.46 11.13 29.25
CA GLU A 227 18.65 10.75 28.09
C GLU A 227 18.30 9.25 28.09
N LEU A 228 19.27 8.38 28.35
CA LEU A 228 18.98 6.94 28.44
C LEU A 228 18.04 6.60 29.61
N ARG A 229 18.19 7.27 30.76
CA ARG A 229 17.26 7.11 31.88
C ARG A 229 15.86 7.62 31.51
N PHE A 230 15.77 8.69 30.72
CA PHE A 230 14.51 9.16 30.16
C PHE A 230 13.85 8.13 29.25
N ASP A 231 14.58 7.51 28.33
CA ASP A 231 14.03 6.48 27.43
C ASP A 231 13.42 5.29 28.20
N TRP A 232 13.95 5.03 29.40
CA TRP A 232 13.47 3.98 30.27
C TRP A 232 12.31 4.38 31.19
N VAL A 233 12.40 5.53 31.84
CA VAL A 233 11.48 5.94 32.92
C VAL A 233 10.43 6.95 32.45
N GLY A 234 10.70 7.68 31.36
CA GLY A 234 9.81 8.69 30.80
C GLY A 234 9.69 9.97 31.63
N LYS A 235 10.67 10.27 32.51
CA LYS A 235 10.69 11.47 33.36
C LYS A 235 11.13 12.69 32.56
N LEU A 236 10.22 13.63 32.30
CA LEU A 236 10.50 14.84 31.53
C LEU A 236 11.72 15.65 32.05
N THR A 237 11.92 15.68 33.37
CA THR A 237 13.08 16.36 33.99
C THR A 237 14.43 15.80 33.52
N ASP A 238 14.48 14.52 33.17
CA ASP A 238 15.72 13.87 32.71
C ASP A 238 16.08 14.33 31.29
N ILE A 239 15.11 14.38 30.37
CA ILE A 239 15.38 14.88 29.01
C ILE A 239 15.65 16.39 29.00
N GLU A 240 14.97 17.17 29.84
CA GLU A 240 15.28 18.58 30.02
C GLU A 240 16.71 18.79 30.54
N GLN A 241 17.14 17.98 31.51
CA GLN A 241 18.50 18.02 32.02
C GLN A 241 19.52 17.59 30.96
N ALA A 242 19.22 16.55 30.17
CA ALA A 242 20.05 16.11 29.06
C ALA A 242 20.25 17.23 28.03
N ILE A 243 19.17 17.91 27.62
CA ILE A 243 19.21 19.05 26.69
C ILE A 243 20.05 20.19 27.28
N ARG A 244 19.84 20.56 28.55
CA ARG A 244 20.65 21.60 29.22
C ARG A 244 22.14 21.29 29.22
N LEU A 245 22.50 20.06 29.59
CA LEU A 245 23.91 19.62 29.62
C LEU A 245 24.51 19.59 28.22
N LYS A 246 23.81 19.02 27.24
CA LYS A 246 24.28 18.96 25.85
C LYS A 246 24.41 20.36 25.22
N GLN A 247 23.50 21.29 25.52
CA GLN A 247 23.62 22.69 25.13
C GLN A 247 24.85 23.33 25.77
N GLN A 248 25.05 23.15 27.08
CA GLN A 248 26.25 23.64 27.77
C GLN A 248 27.54 23.08 27.16
N ALA A 249 27.54 21.81 26.75
CA ALA A 249 28.68 21.21 26.06
C ALA A 249 28.93 21.89 24.70
N VAL A 250 27.88 22.19 23.93
CA VAL A 250 28.00 22.95 22.67
C VAL A 250 28.54 24.36 22.94
N ASP A 251 28.00 25.09 23.91
CA ASP A 251 28.39 26.48 24.21
C ASP A 251 29.84 26.60 24.69
N LEU A 252 30.34 25.60 25.42
CA LEU A 252 31.73 25.54 25.88
C LEU A 252 32.70 25.07 24.78
N THR A 253 32.21 24.68 23.61
CA THR A 253 33.04 24.22 22.49
C THR A 253 33.53 25.41 21.67
N PRO A 254 34.85 25.58 21.45
CA PRO A 254 35.35 26.62 20.57
C PRO A 254 34.84 26.47 19.13
N SER A 255 34.63 27.60 18.45
CA SER A 255 34.32 27.62 17.02
C SER A 255 35.39 26.87 16.20
N GLY A 256 34.96 25.99 15.28
CA GLY A 256 35.84 25.19 14.44
C GLY A 256 36.51 23.99 15.10
N HIS A 257 36.12 23.61 16.33
CA HIS A 257 36.64 22.41 16.99
C HIS A 257 36.14 21.12 16.30
N VAL A 258 37.00 20.10 16.22
CA VAL A 258 36.69 18.82 15.53
C VAL A 258 35.45 18.09 16.07
N ASP A 259 35.20 18.19 17.37
CA ASP A 259 34.03 17.56 18.01
C ASP A 259 32.73 18.40 17.94
N SER A 260 32.75 19.60 17.34
CA SER A 260 31.54 20.45 17.27
C SER A 260 30.36 19.75 16.56
N PRO A 261 30.54 19.10 15.39
CA PRO A 261 29.45 18.36 14.73
C PRO A 261 28.85 17.27 15.62
N ARG A 262 29.70 16.50 16.32
CA ARG A 262 29.25 15.42 17.22
C ARG A 262 28.38 15.96 18.36
N ARG A 263 28.79 17.06 18.98
CA ARG A 263 28.05 17.68 20.11
C ARG A 263 26.71 18.26 19.66
N LEU A 264 26.67 18.89 18.49
CA LEU A 264 25.43 19.36 17.86
C LEU A 264 24.47 18.20 17.55
N CYS A 265 24.98 17.09 16.99
CA CYS A 265 24.17 15.91 16.76
C CYS A 265 23.61 15.32 18.06
N TYR A 266 24.40 15.21 19.13
CA TYR A 266 23.90 14.74 20.42
C TYR A 266 22.80 15.63 20.98
N LEU A 267 22.92 16.95 20.84
CA LEU A 267 21.88 17.89 21.23
C LEU A 267 20.61 17.69 20.40
N GLY A 268 20.74 17.59 19.08
CA GLY A 268 19.60 17.32 18.19
C GLY A 268 18.88 16.02 18.54
N ASP A 269 19.64 14.98 18.87
CA ASP A 269 19.14 13.68 19.29
C ASP A 269 18.26 13.84 20.56
N ALA A 270 18.69 14.64 21.54
CA ALA A 270 17.88 14.92 22.75
C ALA A 270 16.58 15.68 22.44
N PHE A 271 16.63 16.65 21.51
CA PHE A 271 15.42 17.31 21.02
C PHE A 271 14.48 16.33 20.32
N LEU A 272 14.99 15.37 19.53
CA LEU A 272 14.15 14.32 18.92
C LEU A 272 13.43 13.45 19.96
N ARG A 273 14.09 13.10 21.08
CA ARG A 273 13.44 12.29 22.14
C ARG A 273 12.34 13.08 22.82
N ARG A 274 12.59 14.36 23.11
CA ARG A 274 11.56 15.23 23.69
C ARG A 274 10.40 15.46 22.71
N PHE A 275 10.68 15.64 21.42
CA PHE A 275 9.65 15.68 20.38
C PHE A 275 8.83 14.38 20.33
N GLY A 276 9.49 13.21 20.39
CA GLY A 276 8.78 11.92 20.42
C GLY A 276 7.82 11.79 21.60
N TYR A 277 8.16 12.41 22.74
CA TYR A 277 7.35 12.40 23.95
C TYR A 277 6.24 13.47 23.94
N LEU A 278 6.54 14.73 23.60
CA LEU A 278 5.60 15.86 23.69
C LEU A 278 4.88 16.19 22.37
N GLY A 279 5.52 15.92 21.22
CA GLY A 279 5.02 16.28 19.89
C GLY A 279 5.17 17.76 19.51
N GLU A 280 6.01 18.53 20.23
CA GLU A 280 6.16 19.98 19.99
C GLU A 280 6.97 20.31 18.72
N LEU A 281 6.38 21.02 17.76
CA LEU A 281 7.01 21.37 16.49
C LEU A 281 8.38 22.07 16.67
N LYS A 282 8.50 22.92 17.69
CA LYS A 282 9.76 23.63 17.99
C LYS A 282 10.92 22.68 18.28
N ASP A 283 10.67 21.53 18.92
CA ASP A 283 11.72 20.57 19.24
C ASP A 283 12.26 19.90 17.98
N ILE A 284 11.38 19.50 17.06
CA ILE A 284 11.81 18.87 15.81
C ILE A 284 12.51 19.86 14.88
N GLU A 285 12.07 21.13 14.85
CA GLU A 285 12.76 22.21 14.14
C GLU A 285 14.16 22.44 14.72
N GLN A 286 14.29 22.55 16.04
CA GLN A 286 15.59 22.71 16.70
C GLN A 286 16.51 21.50 16.46
N ALA A 287 15.97 20.28 16.46
CA ALA A 287 16.72 19.07 16.15
C ALA A 287 17.29 19.10 14.73
N ILE A 288 16.44 19.43 13.74
CA ILE A 288 16.85 19.54 12.34
C ILE A 288 17.91 20.63 12.17
N ASP A 289 17.73 21.81 12.77
CA ASP A 289 18.65 22.93 12.65
C ASP A 289 20.05 22.59 13.18
N VAL A 290 20.17 21.98 14.37
CA VAL A 290 21.48 21.64 14.92
C VAL A 290 22.12 20.46 14.19
N MET A 291 21.34 19.48 13.71
CA MET A 291 21.87 18.38 12.90
C MET A 291 22.32 18.84 11.52
N GLN A 292 21.61 19.80 10.89
CA GLN A 292 22.03 20.41 9.64
C GLN A 292 23.35 21.16 9.80
N GLN A 293 23.49 21.95 10.87
CA GLN A 293 24.77 22.62 11.19
C GLN A 293 25.92 21.61 11.35
N ALA A 294 25.68 20.44 11.96
CA ALA A 294 26.69 19.40 12.07
C ALA A 294 27.12 18.85 10.70
N VAL A 295 26.17 18.64 9.78
CA VAL A 295 26.45 18.22 8.39
C VAL A 295 27.23 19.29 7.65
N ASP A 296 26.82 20.56 7.74
CA ASP A 296 27.44 21.68 7.03
C ASP A 296 28.87 21.97 7.49
N LEU A 297 29.16 21.77 8.79
CA LEU A 297 30.49 21.91 9.36
C LEU A 297 31.44 20.75 9.02
N THR A 298 30.94 19.65 8.44
CA THR A 298 31.71 18.44 8.20
C THR A 298 32.07 18.29 6.70
N PRO A 299 33.36 18.30 6.34
CA PRO A 299 33.81 18.06 4.96
C PRO A 299 33.37 16.71 4.38
N ASP A 300 33.24 16.62 3.05
CA ASP A 300 32.77 15.42 2.34
C ASP A 300 33.67 14.19 2.53
N ASP A 301 34.98 14.40 2.75
CA ASP A 301 35.96 13.35 2.94
C ASP A 301 36.11 12.89 4.40
N HIS A 302 35.35 13.48 5.32
CA HIS A 302 35.40 13.14 6.74
C HIS A 302 34.68 11.82 7.03
N ALA A 303 35.33 10.92 7.77
CA ALA A 303 34.80 9.57 8.04
C ALA A 303 33.43 9.54 8.76
N GLU A 304 33.10 10.56 9.55
CA GLU A 304 31.83 10.63 10.30
C GLU A 304 30.69 11.34 9.55
N LYS A 305 30.92 11.99 8.41
CA LYS A 305 29.85 12.68 7.66
C LYS A 305 28.62 11.81 7.39
N PRO A 306 28.78 10.52 7.00
CA PRO A 306 27.64 9.65 6.76
C PRO A 306 26.81 9.32 8.02
N LEU A 307 27.37 9.49 9.23
CA LEU A 307 26.62 9.36 10.49
C LEU A 307 25.71 10.57 10.69
N TRP A 308 26.20 11.78 10.43
CA TRP A 308 25.42 13.03 10.57
C TRP A 308 24.26 13.09 9.58
N LEU A 309 24.51 12.72 8.32
CA LEU A 309 23.47 12.59 7.29
C LEU A 309 22.38 11.59 7.71
N ASN A 310 22.79 10.44 8.26
CA ASN A 310 21.84 9.44 8.76
C ASN A 310 20.97 9.99 9.91
N ASN A 311 21.55 10.74 10.85
CA ASN A 311 20.80 11.29 11.98
C ASN A 311 19.83 12.39 11.51
N LEU A 312 20.27 13.25 10.58
CA LEU A 312 19.42 14.27 9.96
C LEU A 312 18.25 13.64 9.18
N GLY A 313 18.52 12.58 8.42
CA GLY A 313 17.46 11.78 7.77
C GLY A 313 16.45 11.21 8.77
N GLY A 314 16.93 10.79 9.95
CA GLY A 314 16.09 10.37 11.08
C GLY A 314 15.15 11.46 11.58
N ALA A 315 15.65 12.69 11.74
CA ALA A 315 14.82 13.82 12.15
C ALA A 315 13.70 14.10 11.14
N PHE A 316 14.01 14.16 9.84
CA PHE A 316 12.99 14.34 8.81
C PHE A 316 11.97 13.20 8.76
N ASN A 317 12.41 11.94 8.93
CA ASN A 317 11.51 10.79 8.93
C ASN A 317 10.52 10.82 10.12
N VAL A 318 11.00 11.22 11.31
CA VAL A 318 10.16 11.39 12.51
C VAL A 318 9.17 12.54 12.35
N ARG A 319 9.57 13.65 11.69
CA ARG A 319 8.65 14.75 11.36
C ARG A 319 7.57 14.31 10.38
N PHE A 320 7.97 13.55 9.35
CA PHE A 320 7.07 13.01 8.34
C PHE A 320 5.98 12.10 8.94
N ASP A 321 6.30 11.23 9.90
CA ASP A 321 5.29 10.39 10.57
C ASP A 321 4.15 11.17 11.23
N LYS A 322 4.55 12.23 11.93
CA LYS A 322 3.62 13.05 12.70
C LYS A 322 2.74 13.89 11.78
N PHE A 323 3.33 14.52 10.77
CA PHE A 323 2.63 15.53 9.97
C PHE A 323 2.26 15.07 8.55
N GLY A 324 2.89 14.03 8.02
CA GLY A 324 2.60 13.45 6.70
C GLY A 324 3.10 14.27 5.51
N GLU A 325 4.02 15.21 5.72
CA GLU A 325 4.49 16.12 4.67
C GLU A 325 5.49 15.44 3.70
N LEU A 326 5.07 15.22 2.45
CA LEU A 326 5.88 14.54 1.42
C LEU A 326 7.32 15.07 1.27
N PRO A 327 7.59 16.39 1.27
CA PRO A 327 8.96 16.91 1.15
C PRO A 327 9.91 16.43 2.24
N ASP A 328 9.39 16.11 3.44
CA ASP A 328 10.21 15.59 4.54
C ASP A 328 10.61 14.14 4.31
N SER A 329 9.69 13.34 3.75
CA SER A 329 9.98 11.96 3.37
C SER A 329 11.07 11.90 2.29
N ASP A 330 10.96 12.76 1.28
CA ASP A 330 11.94 12.84 0.19
C ASP A 330 13.32 13.27 0.69
N LYS A 331 13.37 14.26 1.60
CA LYS A 331 14.61 14.67 2.27
C LYS A 331 15.21 13.55 3.11
N ALA A 332 14.40 12.86 3.91
CA ALA A 332 14.85 11.75 4.74
C ALA A 332 15.52 10.66 3.89
N ILE A 333 14.83 10.22 2.83
CA ILE A 333 15.33 9.19 1.91
C ILE A 333 16.60 9.67 1.19
N ALA A 334 16.65 10.92 0.74
CA ALA A 334 17.84 11.48 0.10
C ALA A 334 19.07 11.47 1.02
N PHE A 335 18.93 11.93 2.27
CA PHE A 335 20.02 11.93 3.24
C PHE A 335 20.46 10.51 3.63
N TYR A 336 19.53 9.57 3.80
CA TYR A 336 19.87 8.17 4.04
C TYR A 336 20.60 7.53 2.86
N GLN A 337 20.17 7.83 1.63
CA GLN A 337 20.83 7.34 0.42
C GLN A 337 22.25 7.91 0.27
N GLU A 338 22.42 9.20 0.52
CA GLU A 338 23.74 9.85 0.52
C GLU A 338 24.65 9.23 1.59
N ALA A 339 24.15 9.07 2.81
CA ALA A 339 24.87 8.38 3.88
C ALA A 339 25.29 6.96 3.46
N LEU A 340 24.40 6.20 2.82
CA LEU A 340 24.69 4.84 2.35
C LEU A 340 25.75 4.83 1.24
N ASN A 341 25.66 5.75 0.27
CA ASN A 341 26.61 5.88 -0.84
C ASN A 341 28.03 6.23 -0.36
N LEU A 342 28.14 7.08 0.67
CA LEU A 342 29.41 7.42 1.30
C LEU A 342 29.93 6.32 2.25
N THR A 343 29.21 5.21 2.41
CA THR A 343 29.60 4.09 3.27
C THR A 343 30.32 2.98 2.48
N PRO A 344 31.60 2.70 2.75
CA PRO A 344 32.33 1.62 2.07
C PRO A 344 31.68 0.23 2.23
N ASP A 345 31.80 -0.60 1.19
CA ASP A 345 31.40 -2.00 1.20
C ASP A 345 32.24 -2.78 2.23
N GLY A 346 31.61 -3.21 3.32
CA GLY A 346 32.29 -3.86 4.47
C GLY A 346 32.38 -3.01 5.74
N HIS A 347 31.95 -1.75 5.72
CA HIS A 347 31.90 -0.92 6.94
C HIS A 347 30.85 -1.46 7.94
N ALA A 348 31.21 -1.56 9.23
CA ALA A 348 30.35 -2.17 10.25
C ALA A 348 28.97 -1.50 10.43
N ALA A 349 28.85 -0.21 10.13
CA ALA A 349 27.59 0.55 10.24
C ALA A 349 26.66 0.44 9.01
N LYS A 350 27.09 -0.19 7.90
CA LYS A 350 26.31 -0.26 6.66
C LYS A 350 24.94 -0.95 6.84
N PRO A 351 24.81 -2.08 7.58
CA PRO A 351 23.50 -2.67 7.85
C PRO A 351 22.53 -1.75 8.58
N SER A 352 22.99 -0.97 9.57
CA SER A 352 22.14 -0.02 10.30
C SER A 352 21.62 1.11 9.39
N ARG A 353 22.44 1.60 8.46
CA ARG A 353 22.02 2.63 7.48
C ARG A 353 20.98 2.08 6.50
N LEU A 354 21.16 0.83 6.04
CA LEU A 354 20.15 0.13 5.23
C LEU A 354 18.83 -0.05 5.99
N THR A 355 18.89 -0.39 7.27
CA THR A 355 17.69 -0.51 8.10
C THR A 355 16.95 0.82 8.22
N ASN A 356 17.65 1.92 8.48
CA ASN A 356 17.01 3.23 8.61
C ASN A 356 16.35 3.70 7.29
N LEU A 357 17.04 3.48 6.15
CA LEU A 357 16.48 3.74 4.83
C LEU A 357 15.23 2.87 4.58
N GLY A 358 15.31 1.58 4.92
CA GLY A 358 14.17 0.67 4.79
C GLY A 358 12.97 1.10 5.65
N THR A 359 13.20 1.50 6.90
CA THR A 359 12.15 2.04 7.77
C THR A 359 11.55 3.35 7.22
N ALA A 360 12.36 4.23 6.62
CA ALA A 360 11.84 5.45 5.98
C ALA A 360 10.87 5.15 4.83
N PHE A 361 11.22 4.19 3.96
CA PHE A 361 10.33 3.71 2.92
C PHE A 361 9.07 3.04 3.50
N GLN A 362 9.20 2.26 4.57
CA GLN A 362 8.04 1.67 5.25
C GLN A 362 7.07 2.76 5.76
N TRP A 363 7.60 3.84 6.33
CA TRP A 363 6.78 4.93 6.86
C TRP A 363 6.08 5.68 5.72
N ARG A 364 6.81 5.95 4.62
CA ARG A 364 6.21 6.52 3.40
C ARG A 364 5.09 5.63 2.86
N TYR A 365 5.27 4.32 2.87
CA TYR A 365 4.23 3.37 2.53
C TYR A 365 3.01 3.47 3.45
N GLU A 366 3.19 3.51 4.76
CA GLU A 366 2.07 3.57 5.70
C GLU A 366 1.23 4.86 5.58
N HIS A 367 1.82 5.96 5.09
CA HIS A 367 1.10 7.21 4.83
C HIS A 367 0.44 7.25 3.44
N LEU A 368 1.13 6.77 2.41
CA LEU A 368 0.70 6.91 1.01
C LEU A 368 0.02 5.68 0.43
N GLY A 369 0.29 4.49 0.99
CA GLY A 369 -0.17 3.19 0.49
C GLY A 369 0.57 2.71 -0.76
N ASP A 370 1.77 3.24 -1.00
CA ASP A 370 2.57 2.90 -2.19
C ASP A 370 3.41 1.62 -2.05
N LEU A 371 2.96 0.54 -2.68
CA LEU A 371 3.60 -0.77 -2.58
C LEU A 371 5.09 -0.75 -2.96
N ALA A 372 5.54 0.10 -3.89
CA ALA A 372 6.96 0.17 -4.23
C ALA A 372 7.82 0.61 -3.05
N ASP A 373 7.31 1.46 -2.18
CA ASP A 373 8.02 1.87 -0.97
C ASP A 373 8.10 0.71 0.03
N ASN A 374 7.03 -0.07 0.21
CA ASN A 374 7.10 -1.26 1.05
C ASN A 374 8.12 -2.28 0.52
N GLU A 375 8.22 -2.42 -0.80
CA GLU A 375 9.20 -3.29 -1.44
C GLU A 375 10.64 -2.79 -1.26
N GLN A 376 10.90 -1.48 -1.43
CA GLN A 376 12.20 -0.89 -1.10
C GLN A 376 12.53 -1.11 0.37
N ALA A 377 11.54 -0.99 1.27
CA ALA A 377 11.71 -1.28 2.68
C ALA A 377 12.17 -2.72 2.91
N ILE A 378 11.43 -3.70 2.39
CA ILE A 378 11.75 -5.13 2.51
C ILE A 378 13.11 -5.45 1.89
N GLY A 379 13.42 -4.91 0.71
CA GLY A 379 14.70 -5.12 0.03
C GLY A 379 15.90 -4.62 0.84
N HIS A 380 15.85 -3.39 1.34
CA HIS A 380 16.93 -2.85 2.18
C HIS A 380 17.05 -3.56 3.53
N LEU A 381 15.92 -3.91 4.15
CA LEU A 381 15.90 -4.65 5.42
C LEU A 381 16.44 -6.06 5.27
N ARG A 382 16.09 -6.77 4.18
CA ARG A 382 16.62 -8.09 3.86
C ARG A 382 18.12 -8.05 3.62
N LEU A 383 18.61 -7.07 2.85
CA LEU A 383 20.04 -6.87 2.65
C LEU A 383 20.78 -6.56 3.95
N ALA A 384 20.17 -5.77 4.86
CA ALA A 384 20.74 -5.49 6.18
C ALA A 384 20.90 -6.78 7.01
N VAL A 385 19.90 -7.68 6.96
CA VAL A 385 19.98 -8.99 7.60
C VAL A 385 21.07 -9.84 6.95
N GLU A 386 21.11 -9.96 5.62
CA GLU A 386 22.10 -10.78 4.89
C GLU A 386 23.55 -10.34 5.15
N LEU A 387 23.80 -9.03 5.22
CA LEU A 387 25.13 -8.47 5.50
C LEU A 387 25.57 -8.59 6.97
N THR A 388 24.69 -9.05 7.86
CA THR A 388 24.97 -9.13 9.30
C THR A 388 25.21 -10.59 9.72
N PRO A 389 26.39 -10.97 10.25
CA PRO A 389 26.67 -12.37 10.63
C PRO A 389 25.71 -12.96 11.67
N ASP A 390 25.51 -14.28 11.62
CA ASP A 390 24.80 -15.04 12.64
C ASP A 390 25.49 -14.87 14.01
N GLY A 391 24.75 -14.43 15.02
CA GLY A 391 25.27 -14.11 16.36
C GLY A 391 25.56 -12.63 16.64
N HIS A 392 25.49 -11.74 15.64
CA HIS A 392 25.66 -10.30 15.88
C HIS A 392 24.51 -9.70 16.71
N VAL A 393 24.85 -8.85 17.70
CA VAL A 393 23.88 -8.32 18.69
C VAL A 393 22.69 -7.56 18.09
N LYS A 394 22.87 -6.89 16.94
CA LYS A 394 21.80 -6.13 16.25
C LYS A 394 21.01 -6.94 15.20
N ARG A 395 21.44 -8.16 14.87
CA ARG A 395 20.76 -8.98 13.84
C ARG A 395 19.29 -9.23 14.19
N PRO A 396 18.92 -9.56 15.45
CA PRO A 396 17.51 -9.64 15.85
C PRO A 396 16.67 -8.40 15.55
N THR A 397 17.22 -7.20 15.77
CA THR A 397 16.51 -5.95 15.51
C THR A 397 16.24 -5.76 14.02
N PHE A 398 17.21 -6.10 13.16
CA PHE A 398 17.03 -6.03 11.71
C PHE A 398 16.00 -7.06 11.22
N VAL A 399 16.00 -8.27 11.78
CA VAL A 399 15.00 -9.31 11.48
C VAL A 399 13.60 -8.87 11.93
N ALA A 400 13.47 -8.24 13.10
CA ALA A 400 12.19 -7.73 13.57
C ALA A 400 11.64 -6.61 12.68
N ASN A 401 12.49 -5.66 12.25
CA ASN A 401 12.07 -4.61 11.33
C ASN A 401 11.63 -5.20 9.97
N LEU A 402 12.35 -6.21 9.45
CA LEU A 402 11.93 -6.95 8.25
C LEU A 402 10.57 -7.63 8.46
N ALA A 403 10.37 -8.29 9.59
CA ALA A 403 9.09 -8.92 9.92
C ALA A 403 7.96 -7.89 10.03
N THR A 404 8.19 -6.72 10.61
CA THR A 404 7.22 -5.62 10.64
C THR A 404 6.89 -5.12 9.23
N ALA A 405 7.87 -4.96 8.35
CA ALA A 405 7.62 -4.57 6.96
C ALA A 405 6.76 -5.61 6.20
N LEU A 406 7.00 -6.91 6.43
CA LEU A 406 6.20 -8.01 5.90
C LEU A 406 4.77 -8.03 6.49
N GLN A 407 4.60 -7.80 7.79
CA GLN A 407 3.28 -7.65 8.41
C GLN A 407 2.51 -6.46 7.82
N THR A 408 3.20 -5.35 7.59
CA THR A 408 2.61 -4.17 6.94
C THR A 408 2.22 -4.50 5.50
N ARG A 409 3.03 -5.23 4.72
CA ARG A 409 2.62 -5.72 3.39
C ARG A 409 1.38 -6.60 3.46
N TYR A 410 1.37 -7.56 4.39
CA TYR A 410 0.25 -8.46 4.61
C TYR A 410 -1.06 -7.73 4.93
N LYS A 411 -1.04 -6.69 5.76
CA LYS A 411 -2.25 -5.88 6.06
C LYS A 411 -2.92 -5.28 4.82
N HIS A 412 -2.17 -5.12 3.74
CA HIS A 412 -2.62 -4.46 2.52
C HIS A 412 -2.84 -5.42 1.35
N LEU A 413 -2.00 -6.45 1.19
CA LEU A 413 -2.10 -7.44 0.11
C LEU A 413 -2.80 -8.73 0.54
N GLU A 414 -2.88 -9.00 1.84
CA GLU A 414 -3.41 -10.22 2.45
C GLU A 414 -2.74 -11.52 2.00
N GLU A 415 -1.51 -11.42 1.46
CA GLU A 415 -0.72 -12.56 1.02
C GLU A 415 -0.24 -13.39 2.21
N LEU A 416 -0.78 -14.61 2.36
CA LEU A 416 -0.49 -15.48 3.49
C LEU A 416 1.00 -15.87 3.60
N THR A 417 1.77 -15.76 2.53
CA THR A 417 3.23 -16.01 2.54
C THR A 417 3.96 -15.00 3.42
N ASP A 418 3.55 -13.74 3.41
CA ASP A 418 4.23 -12.66 4.13
C ASP A 418 4.08 -12.82 5.63
N ILE A 419 2.86 -13.09 6.09
CA ILE A 419 2.60 -13.25 7.51
C ILE A 419 3.22 -14.54 8.05
N ARG A 420 3.27 -15.62 7.24
CA ARG A 420 4.00 -16.84 7.59
C ARG A 420 5.49 -16.59 7.73
N GLN A 421 6.09 -15.90 6.76
CA GLN A 421 7.51 -15.55 6.81
C GLN A 421 7.84 -14.66 8.01
N ALA A 422 7.00 -13.65 8.31
CA ALA A 422 7.16 -12.79 9.47
C ALA A 422 7.12 -13.59 10.79
N ILE A 423 6.17 -14.51 10.93
CA ILE A 423 6.05 -15.39 12.11
C ILE A 423 7.30 -16.28 12.25
N ASP A 424 7.77 -16.89 11.17
CA ASP A 424 8.93 -17.78 11.19
C ASP A 424 10.21 -17.02 11.60
N LEU A 425 10.44 -15.84 11.02
CA LEU A 425 11.57 -14.97 11.36
C LEU A 425 11.55 -14.53 12.84
N LEU A 426 10.39 -14.13 13.34
CA LEU A 426 10.22 -13.69 14.73
C LEU A 426 10.35 -14.86 15.72
N ARG A 427 9.79 -16.03 15.41
CA ARG A 427 9.94 -17.24 16.24
C ARG A 427 11.41 -17.64 16.39
N GLN A 428 12.16 -17.68 15.29
CA GLN A 428 13.60 -17.97 15.34
C GLN A 428 14.36 -16.93 16.19
N THR A 429 14.00 -15.66 16.05
CA THR A 429 14.60 -14.57 16.83
C THR A 429 14.34 -14.72 18.33
N VAL A 430 13.10 -15.03 18.73
CA VAL A 430 12.73 -15.23 20.15
C VAL A 430 13.46 -16.42 20.77
N ILE A 431 13.69 -17.50 20.02
CA ILE A 431 14.42 -18.68 20.49
C ILE A 431 15.91 -18.36 20.76
N LEU A 432 16.52 -17.54 19.91
CA LEU A 432 17.96 -17.23 19.99
C LEU A 432 18.31 -16.23 21.10
N ILE A 433 17.33 -15.44 21.57
CA ILE A 433 17.58 -14.40 22.58
C ILE A 433 17.36 -14.96 23.99
N PRO A 434 18.35 -14.83 24.90
CA PRO A 434 18.20 -15.25 26.29
C PRO A 434 17.08 -14.51 27.02
N ASP A 435 16.42 -15.16 27.98
CA ASP A 435 15.35 -14.55 28.80
C ASP A 435 15.84 -13.37 29.65
N SER A 436 17.14 -13.32 29.96
CA SER A 436 17.76 -12.21 30.68
C SER A 436 17.90 -10.94 29.85
N HIS A 437 17.64 -10.98 28.55
CA HIS A 437 17.76 -9.83 27.66
C HIS A 437 16.48 -9.01 27.63
N ILE A 438 16.55 -7.72 27.97
CA ILE A 438 15.37 -6.85 28.07
C ILE A 438 14.59 -6.68 26.75
N SER A 439 15.28 -6.61 25.61
CA SER A 439 14.63 -6.54 24.30
C SER A 439 13.86 -7.81 23.89
N LYS A 440 13.97 -8.95 24.60
CA LYS A 440 13.21 -10.17 24.27
C LYS A 440 11.70 -9.90 24.23
N ALA A 441 11.21 -9.12 25.20
CA ALA A 441 9.82 -8.70 25.27
C ALA A 441 9.34 -7.91 24.03
N MET A 442 10.23 -7.20 23.33
CA MET A 442 9.88 -6.50 22.08
C MET A 442 9.58 -7.50 20.95
N TYR A 443 10.38 -8.56 20.83
CA TYR A 443 10.21 -9.57 19.79
C TYR A 443 9.02 -10.49 20.07
N LEU A 444 8.76 -10.79 21.34
CA LEU A 444 7.54 -11.48 21.79
C LEU A 444 6.28 -10.68 21.42
N ASP A 445 6.29 -9.37 21.67
CA ASP A 445 5.18 -8.48 21.33
C ASP A 445 4.95 -8.42 19.81
N ALA A 446 6.02 -8.25 19.01
CA ALA A 446 5.94 -8.27 17.56
C ALA A 446 5.42 -9.60 16.99
N LEU A 447 5.77 -10.73 17.64
CA LEU A 447 5.27 -12.06 17.28
C LEU A 447 3.78 -12.20 17.61
N GLY A 448 3.35 -11.70 18.78
CA GLY A 448 1.93 -11.65 19.15
C GLY A 448 1.10 -10.87 18.13
N THR A 449 1.60 -9.72 17.69
CA THR A 449 0.95 -8.92 16.63
C THR A 449 0.85 -9.69 15.31
N ALA A 450 1.89 -10.45 14.92
CA ALA A 450 1.86 -11.25 13.71
C ALA A 450 0.75 -12.33 13.74
N PHE A 451 0.60 -13.01 14.87
CA PHE A 451 -0.48 -13.99 15.06
C PHE A 451 -1.86 -13.33 15.05
N GLN A 452 -2.01 -12.18 15.71
CA GLN A 452 -3.27 -11.45 15.71
C GLN A 452 -3.70 -11.05 14.29
N LEU A 453 -2.77 -10.56 13.46
CA LEU A 453 -3.08 -10.20 12.06
C LEU A 453 -3.52 -11.41 11.25
N ARG A 454 -2.88 -12.56 11.43
CA ARG A 454 -3.28 -13.79 10.75
C ARG A 454 -4.66 -14.27 11.20
N PHE A 455 -4.97 -14.15 12.50
CA PHE A 455 -6.29 -14.43 13.05
C PHE A 455 -7.38 -13.54 12.45
N GLU A 456 -7.13 -12.24 12.28
CA GLU A 456 -8.11 -11.30 11.71
C GLU A 456 -8.58 -11.73 10.31
N LYS A 457 -7.76 -12.47 9.56
CA LYS A 457 -8.10 -13.00 8.24
C LYS A 457 -8.64 -14.43 8.23
N LEU A 458 -7.97 -15.34 8.96
CA LEU A 458 -8.30 -16.77 8.92
C LEU A 458 -9.36 -17.18 9.96
N HIS A 459 -9.55 -16.35 11.00
CA HIS A 459 -10.40 -16.63 12.15
C HIS A 459 -10.09 -17.94 12.89
N GLU A 460 -8.84 -18.42 12.79
CA GLU A 460 -8.35 -19.62 13.48
C GLU A 460 -8.11 -19.34 14.97
N LEU A 461 -8.86 -20.00 15.86
CA LEU A 461 -8.76 -19.75 17.31
C LEU A 461 -7.35 -19.99 17.89
N SER A 462 -6.58 -20.91 17.32
CA SER A 462 -5.19 -21.15 17.74
C SER A 462 -4.30 -19.92 17.55
N ASP A 463 -4.56 -19.10 16.54
CA ASP A 463 -3.75 -17.90 16.28
C ASP A 463 -3.97 -16.83 17.34
N ILE A 464 -5.22 -16.59 17.75
CA ILE A 464 -5.50 -15.59 18.78
C ILE A 464 -5.04 -16.07 20.17
N GLU A 465 -5.05 -17.39 20.43
CA GLU A 465 -4.48 -17.98 21.64
C GLU A 465 -2.96 -17.78 21.70
N GLU A 466 -2.24 -18.05 20.60
CA GLU A 466 -0.80 -17.77 20.49
C GLU A 466 -0.50 -16.27 20.63
N ALA A 467 -1.31 -15.40 20.02
CA ALA A 467 -1.16 -13.94 20.15
C ALA A 467 -1.25 -13.49 21.61
N ILE A 468 -2.29 -13.93 22.34
CA ILE A 468 -2.48 -13.62 23.76
C ILE A 468 -1.31 -14.17 24.59
N TYR A 469 -0.86 -15.40 24.32
CA TYR A 469 0.28 -16.00 25.01
C TYR A 469 1.55 -15.16 24.86
N PHE A 470 1.92 -14.77 23.64
CA PHE A 470 3.14 -14.00 23.41
C PHE A 470 3.05 -12.56 23.92
N HIS A 471 1.89 -11.90 23.80
CA HIS A 471 1.70 -10.57 24.40
C HIS A 471 1.76 -10.63 25.93
N GLN A 472 1.21 -11.67 26.56
CA GLN A 472 1.31 -11.86 28.02
C GLN A 472 2.76 -12.04 28.45
N GLN A 473 3.52 -12.91 27.77
CA GLN A 473 4.95 -13.09 28.03
C GLN A 473 5.73 -11.77 27.86
N ALA A 474 5.41 -10.98 26.85
CA ALA A 474 6.01 -9.67 26.66
C ALA A 474 5.72 -8.73 27.84
N VAL A 475 4.49 -8.67 28.33
CA VAL A 475 4.09 -7.87 29.50
C VAL A 475 4.80 -8.35 30.78
N ASP A 476 4.85 -9.67 31.00
CA ASP A 476 5.46 -10.26 32.20
C ASP A 476 6.98 -10.02 32.27
N GLN A 477 7.65 -10.02 31.11
CA GLN A 477 9.08 -9.73 30.99
C GLN A 477 9.40 -8.23 30.97
N THR A 478 8.40 -7.36 31.02
CA THR A 478 8.60 -5.90 31.02
C THR A 478 8.61 -5.36 32.45
N PRO A 479 9.71 -4.78 32.94
CA PRO A 479 9.75 -4.19 34.28
C PRO A 479 8.67 -3.12 34.50
N ASP A 480 8.16 -3.04 35.73
CA ASP A 480 7.25 -1.98 36.13
C ASP A 480 7.92 -0.60 36.02
N GLY A 481 7.21 0.35 35.43
CA GLY A 481 7.73 1.71 35.17
C GLY A 481 8.55 1.86 33.88
N TYR A 482 8.73 0.79 33.07
CA TYR A 482 9.35 0.90 31.76
C TYR A 482 8.44 1.64 30.75
N ALA A 483 8.99 2.61 30.02
CA ALA A 483 8.23 3.51 29.14
C ALA A 483 7.40 2.78 28.05
N TYR A 484 7.83 1.59 27.61
CA TYR A 484 7.13 0.80 26.59
C TYR A 484 6.06 -0.16 27.15
N ARG A 485 5.95 -0.29 28.48
CA ARG A 485 4.95 -1.18 29.12
C ARG A 485 3.50 -0.83 28.73
N PRO A 486 3.07 0.45 28.66
CA PRO A 486 1.71 0.80 28.22
C PRO A 486 1.36 0.27 26.82
N GLY A 487 2.29 0.33 25.86
CA GLY A 487 2.06 -0.19 24.51
C GLY A 487 1.78 -1.70 24.50
N ARG A 488 2.58 -2.48 25.24
CA ARG A 488 2.44 -3.93 25.36
C ARG A 488 1.14 -4.34 26.06
N LEU A 489 0.76 -3.62 27.11
CA LEU A 489 -0.53 -3.80 27.79
C LEU A 489 -1.72 -3.54 26.84
N THR A 490 -1.62 -2.50 26.00
CA THR A 490 -2.65 -2.20 25.01
C THR A 490 -2.75 -3.29 23.93
N ASN A 491 -1.61 -3.83 23.47
CA ASN A 491 -1.58 -4.91 22.48
C ASN A 491 -2.23 -6.18 23.03
N LEU A 492 -1.86 -6.56 24.27
CA LEU A 492 -2.51 -7.67 24.98
C LEU A 492 -4.02 -7.46 25.11
N GLY A 493 -4.45 -6.27 25.52
CA GLY A 493 -5.87 -5.96 25.64
C GLY A 493 -6.60 -6.00 24.29
N THR A 494 -5.94 -5.61 23.21
CA THR A 494 -6.50 -5.70 21.84
C THR A 494 -6.65 -7.16 21.41
N ALA A 495 -5.70 -8.04 21.73
CA ALA A 495 -5.81 -9.47 21.46
C ALA A 495 -7.00 -10.11 22.21
N PHE A 496 -7.21 -9.77 23.48
CA PHE A 496 -8.40 -10.18 24.23
C PHE A 496 -9.70 -9.64 23.62
N GLN A 497 -9.72 -8.37 23.19
CA GLN A 497 -10.87 -7.78 22.50
C GLN A 497 -11.19 -8.52 21.20
N CYS A 498 -10.18 -8.87 20.39
CA CYS A 498 -10.36 -9.63 19.16
C CYS A 498 -10.96 -11.01 19.43
N ARG A 499 -10.48 -11.73 20.47
CA ARG A 499 -11.08 -13.01 20.88
C ARG A 499 -12.52 -12.85 21.37
N PHE A 500 -12.81 -11.80 22.13
CA PHE A 500 -14.17 -11.49 22.58
C PHE A 500 -15.14 -11.27 21.42
N ASN A 501 -14.76 -10.47 20.42
CA ASN A 501 -15.63 -10.20 19.27
C ASN A 501 -16.03 -11.49 18.52
N GLN A 502 -15.20 -12.54 18.58
CA GLN A 502 -15.46 -13.82 17.93
C GLN A 502 -16.20 -14.82 18.83
N VAL A 503 -15.78 -14.96 20.09
CA VAL A 503 -16.27 -16.02 21.00
C VAL A 503 -17.38 -15.52 21.94
N GLY A 504 -17.40 -14.23 22.24
CA GLY A 504 -18.38 -13.60 23.13
C GLY A 504 -18.14 -13.83 24.63
N ASN A 505 -16.95 -14.29 25.05
CA ASN A 505 -16.66 -14.53 26.48
C ASN A 505 -16.52 -13.20 27.25
N PRO A 506 -17.41 -12.87 28.20
CA PRO A 506 -17.37 -11.59 28.91
C PRO A 506 -16.10 -11.38 29.77
N THR A 507 -15.40 -12.46 30.12
CA THR A 507 -14.11 -12.35 30.84
C THR A 507 -13.04 -11.71 29.97
N ASP A 508 -13.02 -12.01 28.67
CA ASP A 508 -12.01 -11.50 27.74
C ASP A 508 -12.12 -9.98 27.60
N ILE A 509 -13.33 -9.45 27.44
CA ILE A 509 -13.51 -8.01 27.31
C ILE A 509 -13.26 -7.26 28.63
N ALA A 510 -13.51 -7.90 29.77
CA ALA A 510 -13.14 -7.34 31.07
C ALA A 510 -11.63 -7.23 31.22
N GLN A 511 -10.88 -8.28 30.83
CA GLN A 511 -9.41 -8.25 30.81
C GLN A 511 -8.86 -7.22 29.82
N ALA A 512 -9.46 -7.12 28.63
CA ALA A 512 -9.07 -6.13 27.62
C ALA A 512 -9.15 -4.70 28.16
N ILE A 513 -10.28 -4.36 28.78
CA ILE A 513 -10.52 -3.03 29.38
C ILE A 513 -9.56 -2.79 30.54
N ASP A 514 -9.33 -3.78 31.42
CA ASP A 514 -8.42 -3.62 32.56
C ASP A 514 -6.99 -3.31 32.10
N PHE A 515 -6.41 -4.10 31.19
CA PHE A 515 -5.05 -3.87 30.69
C PHE A 515 -4.92 -2.53 29.95
N GLN A 516 -5.89 -2.18 29.10
CA GLN A 516 -5.88 -0.90 28.39
C GLN A 516 -6.08 0.30 29.34
N GLN A 517 -6.88 0.15 30.40
CA GLN A 517 -7.03 1.17 31.44
C GLN A 517 -5.74 1.36 32.23
N GLN A 518 -5.03 0.28 32.57
CA GLN A 518 -3.70 0.36 33.18
C GLN A 518 -2.72 1.12 32.27
N ALA A 519 -2.68 0.80 30.98
CA ALA A 519 -1.85 1.51 29.99
C ALA A 519 -2.16 3.02 29.95
N VAL A 520 -3.45 3.38 29.92
CA VAL A 520 -3.90 4.78 29.95
C VAL A 520 -3.48 5.45 31.27
N ASN A 521 -3.60 4.80 32.41
CA ASN A 521 -3.26 5.38 33.72
C ASN A 521 -1.76 5.61 33.90
N LEU A 522 -0.92 4.76 33.30
CA LEU A 522 0.53 4.89 33.33
C LEU A 522 1.06 6.01 32.42
N THR A 523 0.25 6.53 31.50
CA THR A 523 0.67 7.48 30.48
C THR A 523 0.11 8.89 30.75
N PRO A 524 0.95 9.92 30.92
CA PRO A 524 0.49 11.30 31.10
C PRO A 524 -0.24 11.87 29.87
N ASP A 525 -1.06 12.91 30.06
CA ASP A 525 -1.86 13.52 28.98
C ASP A 525 -1.02 14.22 27.91
N GLY A 526 0.13 14.79 28.28
CA GLY A 526 1.06 15.41 27.33
C GLY A 526 1.89 14.42 26.50
N HIS A 527 1.69 13.12 26.66
CA HIS A 527 2.46 12.10 25.95
C HIS A 527 1.87 11.81 24.56
N ALA A 528 2.69 11.81 23.52
CA ALA A 528 2.26 11.68 22.12
C ALA A 528 1.48 10.38 21.79
N VAL A 529 1.70 9.30 22.54
CA VAL A 529 1.00 8.00 22.36
C VAL A 529 -0.36 7.95 23.09
N LYS A 530 -0.64 8.86 24.03
CA LYS A 530 -1.87 8.86 24.83
C LYS A 530 -3.16 8.79 24.00
N PRO A 531 -3.33 9.54 22.88
CA PRO A 531 -4.52 9.44 22.04
C PRO A 531 -4.79 8.03 21.49
N SER A 532 -3.74 7.30 21.13
CA SER A 532 -3.87 5.93 20.62
C SER A 532 -4.34 4.97 21.71
N LEU A 533 -3.79 5.06 22.93
CA LEU A 533 -4.21 4.24 24.07
C LEU A 533 -5.68 4.50 24.44
N LEU A 534 -6.08 5.78 24.47
CA LEU A 534 -7.46 6.18 24.73
C LEU A 534 -8.43 5.62 23.69
N THR A 535 -8.05 5.66 22.41
CA THR A 535 -8.89 5.12 21.34
C THR A 535 -9.04 3.61 21.45
N ASN A 536 -7.96 2.88 21.75
CA ASN A 536 -8.01 1.42 21.91
C ASN A 536 -8.90 1.02 23.09
N LEU A 537 -8.79 1.73 24.22
CA LEU A 537 -9.69 1.56 25.36
C LEU A 537 -11.15 1.83 24.98
N GLY A 538 -11.41 2.95 24.29
CA GLY A 538 -12.74 3.30 23.79
C GLY A 538 -13.32 2.23 22.86
N ASN A 539 -12.49 1.61 22.01
CA ASN A 539 -12.88 0.52 21.13
C ASN A 539 -13.33 -0.72 21.93
N SER A 540 -12.64 -1.07 23.02
CA SER A 540 -13.03 -2.20 23.88
C SER A 540 -14.37 -1.95 24.58
N PHE A 541 -14.60 -0.73 25.10
CA PHE A 541 -15.93 -0.35 25.61
C PHE A 541 -17.01 -0.45 24.52
N ARG A 542 -16.71 -0.03 23.29
CA ARG A 542 -17.65 -0.12 22.16
C ARG A 542 -17.95 -1.56 21.78
N SER A 543 -16.95 -2.43 21.80
CA SER A 543 -17.12 -3.88 21.61
C SER A 543 -18.05 -4.44 22.70
N ARG A 544 -17.80 -4.13 23.98
CA ARG A 544 -18.66 -4.59 25.07
C ARG A 544 -20.10 -4.09 24.92
N TYR A 545 -20.28 -2.80 24.58
CA TYR A 545 -21.58 -2.21 24.31
C TYR A 545 -22.35 -2.95 23.20
N LYS A 546 -21.72 -3.27 22.08
CA LYS A 546 -22.39 -3.98 20.97
C LYS A 546 -22.94 -5.35 21.38
N HIS A 547 -22.34 -6.01 22.38
CA HIS A 547 -22.77 -7.32 22.85
C HIS A 547 -23.72 -7.25 24.05
N LEU A 548 -23.51 -6.31 24.98
CA LEU A 548 -24.26 -6.23 26.25
C LEU A 548 -25.31 -5.11 26.28
N SER A 549 -25.21 -4.13 25.37
CA SER A 549 -26.10 -2.95 25.27
C SER A 549 -26.15 -2.04 26.51
N GLU A 550 -25.09 -2.04 27.33
CA GLU A 550 -24.98 -1.18 28.53
C GLU A 550 -24.64 0.27 28.17
N LEU A 551 -25.55 1.22 28.47
CA LEU A 551 -25.38 2.63 28.08
C LEU A 551 -24.12 3.30 28.62
N THR A 552 -23.65 2.88 29.79
CA THR A 552 -22.43 3.40 30.39
C THR A 552 -21.19 3.12 29.52
N ASP A 553 -21.18 2.01 28.78
CA ASP A 553 -20.06 1.65 27.92
C ASP A 553 -19.92 2.60 26.73
N ILE A 554 -21.03 2.95 26.07
CA ILE A 554 -20.97 3.87 24.93
C ILE A 554 -20.64 5.30 25.37
N GLU A 555 -21.05 5.70 26.58
CA GLU A 555 -20.64 6.96 27.19
C GLU A 555 -19.13 6.99 27.47
N GLN A 556 -18.56 5.90 28.00
CA GLN A 556 -17.11 5.76 28.17
C GLN A 556 -16.36 5.78 26.83
N THR A 557 -16.87 5.09 25.80
CA THR A 557 -16.30 5.14 24.45
C THR A 557 -16.22 6.58 23.93
N ILE A 558 -17.31 7.34 24.01
CA ILE A 558 -17.36 8.73 23.55
C ILE A 558 -16.39 9.60 24.36
N TYR A 559 -16.37 9.44 25.69
CA TYR A 559 -15.44 10.16 26.56
C TYR A 559 -13.97 9.95 26.14
N PHE A 560 -13.54 8.68 25.97
CA PHE A 560 -12.15 8.38 25.64
C PHE A 560 -11.77 8.77 24.21
N THR A 561 -12.66 8.53 23.23
CA THR A 561 -12.40 8.91 21.83
C THR A 561 -12.41 10.43 21.62
N GLN A 562 -13.28 11.16 22.31
CA GLN A 562 -13.26 12.64 22.31
C GLN A 562 -11.95 13.16 22.89
N ARG A 563 -11.53 12.64 24.04
CA ARG A 563 -10.26 13.03 24.67
C ARG A 563 -9.06 12.73 23.77
N ALA A 564 -9.09 11.64 23.00
CA ALA A 564 -8.05 11.35 22.00
C ALA A 564 -7.99 12.41 20.89
N VAL A 565 -9.15 12.86 20.39
CA VAL A 565 -9.24 13.94 19.39
C VAL A 565 -8.74 15.27 19.98
N ASP A 566 -9.15 15.61 21.20
CA ASP A 566 -8.79 16.88 21.86
C ASP A 566 -7.29 16.98 22.17
N LEU A 567 -6.66 15.86 22.53
CA LEU A 567 -5.22 15.77 22.78
C LEU A 567 -4.38 15.72 21.49
N THR A 568 -5.00 15.60 20.31
CA THR A 568 -4.28 15.50 19.03
C THR A 568 -4.28 16.86 18.31
N PRO A 569 -3.11 17.45 18.00
CA PRO A 569 -3.02 18.72 17.28
C PRO A 569 -3.66 18.68 15.88
N ASP A 570 -4.14 19.83 15.41
CA ASP A 570 -4.59 19.98 14.02
C ASP A 570 -3.43 19.74 13.04
N GLY A 571 -3.69 18.99 11.97
CA GLY A 571 -2.66 18.59 10.98
C GLY A 571 -1.90 17.31 11.31
N HIS A 572 -2.11 16.67 12.47
CA HIS A 572 -1.55 15.35 12.74
C HIS A 572 -2.19 14.27 11.85
N SER A 573 -1.36 13.43 11.22
CA SER A 573 -1.74 12.35 10.30
C SER A 573 -2.84 11.39 10.80
N ASN A 574 -2.82 11.03 12.08
CA ASN A 574 -3.78 10.10 12.71
C ASN A 574 -5.09 10.75 13.17
N LYS A 575 -5.19 12.10 13.18
CA LYS A 575 -6.38 12.79 13.71
C LYS A 575 -7.67 12.43 12.95
N ALA A 576 -7.58 12.26 11.63
CA ALA A 576 -8.71 11.80 10.82
C ALA A 576 -9.22 10.41 11.28
N GLY A 577 -8.32 9.50 11.68
CA GLY A 577 -8.68 8.19 12.22
C GLY A 577 -9.38 8.28 13.59
N TRP A 578 -8.90 9.17 14.48
CA TRP A 578 -9.53 9.42 15.78
C TRP A 578 -10.94 10.02 15.61
N LEU A 579 -11.10 10.97 14.68
CA LEU A 579 -12.39 11.57 14.34
C LEU A 579 -13.39 10.54 13.77
N ILE A 580 -12.95 9.60 12.93
CA ILE A 580 -13.82 8.50 12.46
C ILE A 580 -14.27 7.62 13.63
N ASN A 581 -13.37 7.28 14.56
CA ASN A 581 -13.72 6.47 15.72
C ASN A 581 -14.70 7.19 16.64
N LEU A 582 -14.55 8.50 16.82
CA LEU A 582 -15.49 9.34 17.54
C LEU A 582 -16.87 9.38 16.84
N GLY A 583 -16.88 9.62 15.53
CA GLY A 583 -18.11 9.65 14.72
C GLY A 583 -18.88 8.33 14.78
N HIS A 584 -18.18 7.20 14.70
CA HIS A 584 -18.79 5.88 14.89
C HIS A 584 -19.37 5.67 16.29
N SER A 585 -18.77 6.28 17.31
CA SER A 585 -19.23 6.16 18.70
C SER A 585 -20.51 6.97 18.93
N TYR A 586 -20.57 8.19 18.44
CA TYR A 586 -21.81 8.98 18.42
C TYR A 586 -22.91 8.33 17.60
N LYS A 587 -22.58 7.81 16.40
CA LYS A 587 -23.55 7.07 15.57
C LYS A 587 -24.11 5.85 16.31
N CYS A 588 -23.26 5.06 16.96
CA CYS A 588 -23.70 3.88 17.71
C CYS A 588 -24.65 4.24 18.86
N ARG A 589 -24.43 5.38 19.54
CA ARG A 589 -25.36 5.87 20.58
C ARG A 589 -26.64 6.43 19.98
N PHE A 590 -26.56 7.16 18.87
CA PHE A 590 -27.71 7.66 18.13
C PHE A 590 -28.63 6.53 17.68
N ASP A 591 -28.09 5.45 17.13
CA ASP A 591 -28.87 4.28 16.67
C ASP A 591 -29.70 3.65 17.81
N HIS A 592 -29.28 3.83 19.07
CA HIS A 592 -29.97 3.30 20.24
C HIS A 592 -30.92 4.31 20.93
N LEU A 593 -30.50 5.57 21.07
CA LEU A 593 -31.24 6.60 21.82
C LEU A 593 -32.05 7.55 20.93
N ALA A 594 -31.82 7.56 19.61
CA ALA A 594 -32.39 8.47 18.63
C ALA A 594 -32.22 9.97 18.99
N ASN A 595 -31.12 10.33 19.66
CA ASN A 595 -30.82 11.70 20.08
C ASN A 595 -30.26 12.55 18.92
N ALA A 596 -30.95 13.62 18.54
CA ALA A 596 -30.51 14.53 17.47
C ALA A 596 -29.12 15.14 17.71
N SER A 597 -28.74 15.41 18.97
CA SER A 597 -27.40 15.93 19.26
C SER A 597 -26.30 14.94 18.90
N ASP A 598 -26.52 13.63 19.07
CA ASP A 598 -25.52 12.62 18.74
C ASP A 598 -25.37 12.47 17.23
N HIS A 599 -26.46 12.63 16.50
CA HIS A 599 -26.47 12.65 15.05
C HIS A 599 -25.62 13.81 14.48
N ASP A 600 -25.78 15.01 15.04
CA ASP A 600 -25.02 16.19 14.61
C ASP A 600 -23.53 16.06 14.93
N GLN A 601 -23.19 15.53 16.11
CA GLN A 601 -21.80 15.28 16.51
C GLN A 601 -21.16 14.19 15.64
N ALA A 602 -21.87 13.11 15.34
CA ALA A 602 -21.39 12.07 14.42
C ALA A 602 -21.10 12.65 13.03
N SER A 603 -22.04 13.43 12.49
CA SER A 603 -21.90 14.07 11.17
C SER A 603 -20.72 15.04 11.12
N SER A 604 -20.56 15.89 12.14
CA SER A 604 -19.44 16.83 12.26
C SER A 604 -18.10 16.09 12.35
N ALA A 605 -18.01 14.99 13.11
CA ALA A 605 -16.79 14.21 13.23
C ALA A 605 -16.38 13.58 11.89
N PHE A 606 -17.31 12.99 11.15
CA PHE A 606 -17.04 12.42 9.83
C PHE A 606 -16.69 13.50 8.79
N GLN A 607 -17.38 14.65 8.80
CA GLN A 607 -17.05 15.78 7.95
C GLN A 607 -15.60 16.23 8.18
N ASN A 608 -15.22 16.51 9.43
CA ASN A 608 -13.87 16.96 9.79
C ASN A 608 -12.80 15.94 9.40
N ALA A 609 -13.08 14.64 9.55
CA ALA A 609 -12.19 13.57 9.12
C ALA A 609 -12.00 13.53 7.60
N SER A 610 -13.06 13.75 6.82
CA SER A 610 -12.99 13.71 5.35
C SER A 610 -12.16 14.88 4.75
N VAL A 611 -12.31 16.08 5.32
CA VAL A 611 -11.64 17.31 4.86
C VAL A 611 -10.24 17.51 5.45
N SER A 612 -9.80 16.63 6.36
CA SER A 612 -8.48 16.69 6.98
C SER A 612 -7.38 16.69 5.92
N LEU A 613 -6.49 17.68 5.96
CA LEU A 613 -5.39 17.85 5.00
C LEU A 613 -4.45 16.63 5.03
N ASN A 614 -4.07 16.22 6.24
CA ASN A 614 -3.09 15.18 6.50
C ASN A 614 -3.82 13.94 7.05
N GLY A 615 -4.11 12.97 6.18
CA GLY A 615 -4.79 11.73 6.54
C GLY A 615 -4.85 10.76 5.37
N ARG A 616 -4.82 9.45 5.67
CA ARG A 616 -4.83 8.38 4.64
C ARG A 616 -6.05 8.55 3.71
N PRO A 617 -5.88 8.57 2.36
CA PRO A 617 -6.99 8.84 1.42
C PRO A 617 -8.20 7.93 1.60
N PHE A 618 -7.97 6.65 1.89
CA PHE A 618 -9.05 5.68 2.12
C PHE A 618 -9.84 5.95 3.42
N ILE A 619 -9.16 6.35 4.50
CA ILE A 619 -9.80 6.73 5.77
C ILE A 619 -10.69 7.96 5.54
N ARG A 620 -10.18 8.95 4.80
CA ARG A 620 -10.95 10.15 4.42
C ARG A 620 -12.15 9.83 3.54
N LEU A 621 -11.99 8.91 2.58
CA LEU A 621 -13.09 8.44 1.73
C LEU A 621 -14.17 7.73 2.56
N GLN A 622 -13.77 6.86 3.50
CA GLN A 622 -14.70 6.20 4.42
C GLN A 622 -15.45 7.22 5.29
N ALA A 623 -14.77 8.27 5.77
CA ALA A 623 -15.40 9.35 6.50
C ALA A 623 -16.45 10.09 5.65
N ALA A 624 -16.12 10.43 4.39
CA ALA A 624 -17.07 11.07 3.47
C ALA A 624 -18.32 10.21 3.23
N LEU A 625 -18.13 8.89 3.08
CA LEU A 625 -19.25 7.94 2.94
C LEU A 625 -20.13 7.87 4.19
N GLN A 626 -19.53 7.84 5.39
CA GLN A 626 -20.29 7.84 6.64
C GLN A 626 -21.02 9.17 6.85
N TRP A 627 -20.37 10.30 6.53
CA TRP A 627 -20.97 11.63 6.57
C TRP A 627 -22.21 11.69 5.67
N ALA A 628 -22.09 11.27 4.41
CA ALA A 628 -23.19 11.23 3.47
C ALA A 628 -24.36 10.36 3.98
N SER A 629 -24.06 9.20 4.58
CA SER A 629 -25.08 8.28 5.10
C SER A 629 -25.88 8.83 6.29
N LEU A 630 -25.33 9.81 7.02
CA LEU A 630 -25.99 10.47 8.15
C LEU A 630 -26.70 11.76 7.73
N CYS A 631 -26.44 12.31 6.55
CA CYS A 631 -27.14 13.53 6.14
C CYS A 631 -28.62 13.25 5.86
N LEU A 632 -29.50 13.80 6.72
CA LEU A 632 -30.95 13.82 6.49
C LEU A 632 -31.35 14.86 5.43
N ASP A 633 -30.58 15.95 5.31
CA ASP A 633 -30.77 16.97 4.27
C ASP A 633 -29.99 16.57 3.00
N PRO A 634 -30.69 16.33 1.87
CA PRO A 634 -30.06 16.04 0.59
C PRO A 634 -29.05 17.11 0.11
N HIS A 635 -29.22 18.38 0.48
CA HIS A 635 -28.28 19.45 0.10
C HIS A 635 -26.94 19.34 0.83
N LEU A 636 -26.96 18.91 2.11
CA LEU A 636 -25.73 18.64 2.86
C LEU A 636 -25.08 17.32 2.41
N ALA A 637 -25.90 16.31 2.12
CA ALA A 637 -25.42 15.03 1.57
C ALA A 637 -24.64 15.24 0.25
N LEU A 638 -25.06 16.18 -0.60
CA LEU A 638 -24.32 16.54 -1.83
C LEU A 638 -22.87 16.95 -1.55
N GLN A 639 -22.61 17.70 -0.48
CA GLN A 639 -21.25 18.15 -0.14
C GLN A 639 -20.36 16.97 0.28
N ALA A 640 -20.93 16.03 1.03
CA ALA A 640 -20.25 14.79 1.41
C ALA A 640 -19.90 13.94 0.18
N TYR A 641 -20.84 13.83 -0.76
CA TYR A 641 -20.59 13.13 -2.03
C TYR A 641 -19.58 13.85 -2.93
N ASP A 642 -19.54 15.19 -2.95
CA ASP A 642 -18.46 15.93 -3.64
C ASP A 642 -17.08 15.55 -3.10
N GLN A 643 -16.94 15.51 -1.78
CA GLN A 643 -15.69 15.07 -1.15
C GLN A 643 -15.36 13.61 -1.48
N MET A 644 -16.36 12.73 -1.51
CA MET A 644 -16.18 11.34 -1.95
C MET A 644 -15.60 11.28 -3.37
N PHE A 645 -16.21 11.95 -4.36
CA PHE A 645 -15.73 11.92 -5.75
C PHE A 645 -14.33 12.51 -5.92
N GLN A 646 -13.97 13.53 -5.14
CA GLN A 646 -12.59 14.06 -5.13
C GLN A 646 -11.55 13.06 -4.59
N LEU A 647 -11.97 12.15 -3.69
CA LEU A 647 -11.09 11.18 -3.04
C LEU A 647 -11.00 9.83 -3.80
N ILE A 648 -11.96 9.48 -4.66
CA ILE A 648 -11.97 8.21 -5.41
C ILE A 648 -10.67 7.97 -6.18
N PRO A 649 -10.16 8.90 -7.01
CA PRO A 649 -8.95 8.66 -7.80
C PRO A 649 -7.70 8.40 -6.92
N ARG A 650 -7.66 9.00 -5.73
CA ARG A 650 -6.57 8.81 -4.74
C ARG A 650 -6.73 7.53 -3.94
N ALA A 651 -7.95 7.04 -3.75
CA ALA A 651 -8.24 5.83 -2.98
C ALA A 651 -8.19 4.55 -3.83
N VAL A 652 -8.57 4.63 -5.11
CA VAL A 652 -8.52 3.58 -6.14
C VAL A 652 -7.43 3.93 -7.16
N TRP A 653 -6.21 4.05 -6.66
CA TRP A 653 -5.06 4.56 -7.42
C TRP A 653 -4.57 3.57 -8.48
N LEU A 654 -4.20 4.09 -9.65
CA LEU A 654 -3.73 3.29 -10.79
C LEU A 654 -2.52 2.42 -10.44
N GLY A 655 -1.64 2.87 -9.53
CA GLY A 655 -0.45 2.13 -9.11
C GLY A 655 -0.71 0.89 -8.24
N GLN A 656 -1.95 0.66 -7.80
CA GLN A 656 -2.35 -0.55 -7.08
C GLN A 656 -2.60 -1.72 -8.03
N THR A 657 -2.43 -2.96 -7.53
CA THR A 657 -2.80 -4.17 -8.28
C THR A 657 -4.27 -4.15 -8.64
N VAL A 658 -4.64 -4.78 -9.76
CA VAL A 658 -6.03 -4.83 -10.23
C VAL A 658 -6.92 -5.54 -9.20
N SER A 659 -6.43 -6.61 -8.58
CA SER A 659 -7.14 -7.37 -7.54
C SER A 659 -7.50 -6.51 -6.32
N HIS A 660 -6.57 -5.69 -5.82
CA HIS A 660 -6.83 -4.83 -4.66
C HIS A 660 -7.78 -3.68 -4.99
N ARG A 661 -7.74 -3.15 -6.23
CA ARG A 661 -8.77 -2.20 -6.68
C ARG A 661 -10.14 -2.86 -6.74
N ILE A 662 -10.24 -4.07 -7.29
CA ILE A 662 -11.49 -4.85 -7.37
C ILE A 662 -12.14 -5.05 -6.00
N GLU A 663 -11.37 -5.36 -4.95
CA GLU A 663 -11.92 -5.58 -3.60
C GLU A 663 -12.64 -4.34 -3.02
N ARG A 664 -12.18 -3.13 -3.39
CA ARG A 664 -12.70 -1.86 -2.85
C ARG A 664 -13.93 -1.33 -3.61
N LEU A 665 -14.13 -1.74 -4.86
CA LEU A 665 -15.16 -1.22 -5.76
C LEU A 665 -16.62 -1.56 -5.37
N PRO A 666 -16.97 -2.72 -4.75
CA PRO A 666 -18.36 -3.05 -4.43
C PRO A 666 -19.01 -2.04 -3.49
N ARG A 667 -18.27 -1.54 -2.48
CA ARG A 667 -18.75 -0.50 -1.56
C ARG A 667 -18.91 0.84 -2.27
N LEU A 668 -18.02 1.13 -3.21
CA LEU A 668 -18.03 2.37 -3.98
C LEU A 668 -19.25 2.43 -4.91
N GLY A 669 -19.55 1.34 -5.64
CA GLY A 669 -20.68 1.30 -6.57
C GLY A 669 -22.03 1.61 -5.90
N ARG A 670 -22.29 1.05 -4.71
CA ARG A 670 -23.52 1.38 -3.95
C ARG A 670 -23.57 2.86 -3.55
N ALA A 671 -22.43 3.42 -3.16
CA ALA A 671 -22.35 4.82 -2.76
C ALA A 671 -22.53 5.77 -3.94
N VAL A 672 -22.08 5.41 -5.14
CA VAL A 672 -22.32 6.15 -6.38
C VAL A 672 -23.82 6.23 -6.68
N ASN A 673 -24.54 5.10 -6.63
CA ASN A 673 -25.98 5.09 -6.91
C ASN A 673 -26.78 5.93 -5.88
N ALA A 674 -26.37 5.90 -4.61
CA ALA A 674 -26.93 6.76 -3.57
C ALA A 674 -26.63 8.25 -3.84
N ALA A 675 -25.40 8.59 -4.22
CA ALA A 675 -25.02 9.96 -4.58
C ALA A 675 -25.86 10.50 -5.74
N VAL A 676 -26.05 9.68 -6.77
CA VAL A 676 -26.89 9.99 -7.94
C VAL A 676 -28.34 10.18 -7.50
N ALA A 677 -28.89 9.29 -6.67
CA ALA A 677 -30.25 9.42 -6.15
C ALA A 677 -30.44 10.72 -5.33
N THR A 678 -29.46 11.10 -4.52
CA THR A 678 -29.44 12.37 -3.80
C THR A 678 -29.36 13.57 -4.73
N ALA A 679 -28.52 13.55 -5.77
CA ALA A 679 -28.45 14.63 -6.75
C ALA A 679 -29.78 14.83 -7.51
N ILE A 680 -30.45 13.73 -7.86
CA ILE A 680 -31.78 13.77 -8.48
C ILE A 680 -32.82 14.36 -7.53
N SER A 681 -32.77 14.05 -6.23
CA SER A 681 -33.77 14.53 -5.26
C SER A 681 -33.77 16.04 -5.04
N VAL A 682 -32.62 16.69 -5.28
CA VAL A 682 -32.49 18.16 -5.24
C VAL A 682 -32.50 18.82 -6.62
N GLY A 683 -32.83 18.07 -7.68
CA GLY A 683 -32.96 18.59 -9.05
C GLY A 683 -31.63 18.86 -9.78
N GLN A 684 -30.50 18.35 -9.28
CA GLN A 684 -29.19 18.48 -9.94
C GLN A 684 -28.94 17.34 -10.94
N TYR A 685 -29.76 17.25 -11.99
CA TYR A 685 -29.67 16.18 -12.99
C TYR A 685 -28.34 16.17 -13.76
N SER A 686 -27.74 17.33 -14.03
CA SER A 686 -26.42 17.42 -14.67
C SER A 686 -25.35 16.69 -13.84
N LYS A 687 -25.33 16.98 -12.54
CA LYS A 687 -24.38 16.39 -11.60
C LYS A 687 -24.62 14.89 -11.42
N ALA A 688 -25.90 14.46 -11.42
CA ALA A 688 -26.26 13.06 -11.39
C ALA A 688 -25.68 12.28 -12.58
N VAL A 689 -25.72 12.84 -13.79
CA VAL A 689 -25.11 12.22 -14.98
C VAL A 689 -23.59 12.20 -14.90
N GLU A 690 -22.97 13.32 -14.48
CA GLU A 690 -21.51 13.41 -14.31
C GLU A 690 -21.00 12.40 -13.27
N TRP A 691 -21.61 12.34 -12.08
CA TRP A 691 -21.24 11.39 -11.03
C TRP A 691 -21.46 9.93 -11.41
N LEU A 692 -22.51 9.64 -12.19
CA LEU A 692 -22.74 8.29 -12.69
C LEU A 692 -21.70 7.88 -13.73
N GLU A 693 -21.18 8.81 -14.53
CA GLU A 693 -20.05 8.54 -15.41
C GLU A 693 -18.74 8.37 -14.62
N ASP A 694 -18.44 9.30 -13.71
CA ASP A 694 -17.18 9.34 -12.96
C ASP A 694 -17.03 8.16 -11.99
N GLY A 695 -18.16 7.67 -11.48
CA GLY A 695 -18.21 6.61 -10.46
C GLY A 695 -18.36 5.19 -11.02
N ARG A 696 -18.51 5.02 -12.34
CA ARG A 696 -18.74 3.71 -12.99
C ARG A 696 -17.61 3.34 -13.93
N GLY A 697 -17.36 2.04 -14.04
CA GLY A 697 -16.29 1.51 -14.88
C GLY A 697 -14.95 2.16 -14.55
N VAL A 698 -14.64 2.39 -13.27
CA VAL A 698 -13.42 3.11 -12.85
C VAL A 698 -12.18 2.37 -13.37
N LEU A 699 -12.19 1.02 -13.35
CA LEU A 699 -11.10 0.21 -13.89
C LEU A 699 -11.00 0.35 -15.41
N TRP A 700 -12.14 0.30 -16.11
CA TRP A 700 -12.17 0.45 -17.56
C TRP A 700 -11.77 1.85 -18.00
N GLY A 701 -12.23 2.88 -17.28
CA GLY A 701 -11.87 4.28 -17.49
C GLY A 701 -10.37 4.48 -17.37
N GLN A 702 -9.75 3.91 -16.33
CA GLN A 702 -8.29 3.94 -16.15
C GLN A 702 -7.55 3.27 -17.32
N ILE A 703 -8.00 2.10 -17.78
CA ILE A 703 -7.38 1.41 -18.94
C ILE A 703 -7.57 2.21 -20.24
N LEU A 704 -8.76 2.75 -20.46
CA LEU A 704 -9.08 3.56 -21.64
C LEU A 704 -8.30 4.88 -21.63
N GLN A 705 -8.04 5.46 -20.46
CA GLN A 705 -7.22 6.66 -20.31
C GLN A 705 -5.77 6.41 -20.77
N LEU A 706 -5.19 5.27 -20.39
CA LEU A 706 -3.85 4.87 -20.88
C LEU A 706 -3.79 4.77 -22.41
N ARG A 707 -4.92 4.43 -23.04
CA ARG A 707 -5.06 4.20 -24.49
C ARG A 707 -5.57 5.40 -25.28
N SER A 708 -5.86 6.51 -24.61
CA SER A 708 -6.53 7.62 -25.26
C SER A 708 -5.64 8.28 -26.33
N PRO A 709 -6.20 8.67 -27.49
CA PRO A 709 -5.43 9.35 -28.54
C PRO A 709 -4.75 10.62 -28.01
N LEU A 710 -3.51 10.85 -28.43
CA LEU A 710 -2.69 11.97 -27.98
C LEU A 710 -2.44 13.00 -29.10
N ASP A 711 -3.25 13.01 -30.15
CA ASP A 711 -2.97 13.79 -31.37
C ASP A 711 -2.92 15.30 -31.09
N ASP A 712 -3.87 15.83 -30.31
CA ASP A 712 -3.90 17.24 -29.93
C ASP A 712 -2.69 17.62 -29.06
N LEU A 713 -2.34 16.76 -28.09
CA LEU A 713 -1.16 16.93 -27.25
C LEU A 713 0.14 16.82 -28.08
N ARG A 714 0.19 15.91 -29.06
CA ARG A 714 1.36 15.70 -29.91
C ARG A 714 1.58 16.87 -30.86
N ASN A 715 0.50 17.48 -31.36
CA ASN A 715 0.57 18.64 -32.24
C ASN A 715 1.17 19.87 -31.54
N GLN A 716 0.88 20.06 -30.25
CA GLN A 716 1.36 21.24 -29.49
C GLN A 716 2.61 20.94 -28.64
N HIS A 717 2.72 19.72 -28.10
CA HIS A 717 3.73 19.31 -27.12
C HIS A 717 4.26 17.88 -27.42
N PRO A 718 4.97 17.68 -28.55
CA PRO A 718 5.34 16.35 -29.03
C PRO A 718 6.19 15.53 -28.05
N GLN A 719 7.14 16.16 -27.36
CA GLN A 719 8.02 15.46 -26.42
C GLN A 719 7.25 14.89 -25.21
N ILE A 720 6.29 15.65 -24.68
CA ILE A 720 5.49 15.19 -23.54
C ILE A 720 4.46 14.15 -23.97
N ALA A 721 3.90 14.29 -25.17
CA ALA A 721 3.05 13.26 -25.75
C ALA A 721 3.80 11.92 -25.92
N GLU A 722 5.07 11.94 -26.34
CA GLU A 722 5.91 10.75 -26.47
C GLU A 722 6.27 10.13 -25.11
N ASN A 723 6.59 10.96 -24.12
CA ASN A 723 6.82 10.51 -22.74
C ASN A 723 5.56 9.83 -22.16
N LEU A 724 4.40 10.49 -22.27
CA LEU A 724 3.13 9.93 -21.82
C LEU A 724 2.83 8.60 -22.52
N GLN A 725 3.00 8.54 -23.85
CA GLN A 725 2.75 7.31 -24.61
C GLN A 725 3.67 6.16 -24.20
N THR A 726 4.94 6.46 -23.90
CA THR A 726 5.94 5.47 -23.46
C THR A 726 5.54 4.89 -22.11
N VAL A 727 5.22 5.76 -21.15
CA VAL A 727 4.80 5.34 -19.80
C VAL A 727 3.48 4.59 -19.84
N SER A 728 2.48 5.07 -20.60
CA SER A 728 1.19 4.39 -20.77
C SER A 728 1.34 2.97 -21.31
N ARG A 729 2.14 2.78 -22.37
CA ARG A 729 2.39 1.44 -22.96
C ARG A 729 3.08 0.50 -21.98
N ALA A 730 4.02 1.03 -21.19
CA ALA A 730 4.71 0.26 -20.17
C ALA A 730 3.77 -0.13 -19.02
N LEU A 731 2.85 0.76 -18.60
CA LEU A 731 1.80 0.46 -17.62
C LEU A 731 0.84 -0.62 -18.11
N GLU A 732 0.43 -0.53 -19.38
CA GLU A 732 -0.45 -1.52 -19.98
C GLU A 732 0.16 -2.93 -20.01
N THR A 733 1.49 -3.03 -20.07
CA THR A 733 2.22 -4.30 -20.09
C THR A 733 2.56 -4.82 -18.70
N ALA A 734 2.88 -3.94 -17.74
CA ALA A 734 3.36 -4.28 -16.40
C ALA A 734 2.31 -4.95 -15.47
N GLY A 735 1.08 -5.18 -15.94
CA GLY A 735 0.01 -5.88 -15.20
C GLY A 735 -0.40 -7.24 -15.79
N ARG A 736 0.30 -7.73 -16.82
CA ARG A 736 -0.10 -8.92 -17.61
C ARG A 736 0.51 -10.22 -17.11
N THR A 737 1.63 -10.18 -16.42
CA THR A 737 2.43 -11.33 -15.97
C THR A 737 2.09 -11.66 -14.52
N SER A 738 0.96 -12.31 -14.30
CA SER A 738 0.68 -12.94 -13.01
C SER A 738 0.12 -14.33 -13.25
N ARG A 739 0.93 -15.34 -12.89
CA ARG A 739 0.67 -16.80 -12.91
C ARG A 739 1.24 -17.64 -14.06
N SER A 740 2.45 -17.34 -14.57
CA SER A 740 3.31 -18.47 -14.98
C SER A 740 3.87 -19.13 -13.72
N ASN A 741 3.85 -20.47 -13.63
CA ASN A 741 4.31 -21.28 -12.48
C ASN A 741 5.83 -21.21 -12.19
N HIS A 742 6.44 -20.03 -12.28
CA HIS A 742 7.86 -19.81 -12.02
C HIS A 742 8.02 -18.77 -10.90
N ILE A 743 8.61 -19.23 -9.79
CA ILE A 743 9.32 -18.53 -8.69
C ILE A 743 8.72 -17.17 -8.27
N SER A 744 8.28 -17.07 -7.01
CA SER A 744 7.66 -15.88 -6.37
C SER A 744 8.43 -14.56 -6.47
N PHE A 745 9.70 -14.58 -6.89
CA PHE A 745 10.58 -13.42 -7.00
C PHE A 745 10.27 -12.54 -8.25
N ASP A 746 9.61 -13.08 -9.28
CA ASP A 746 9.33 -12.37 -10.55
C ASP A 746 8.06 -11.50 -10.48
N ILE A 747 7.06 -11.93 -9.68
CA ILE A 747 5.80 -11.20 -9.47
C ILE A 747 6.04 -9.89 -8.69
N GLU A 748 6.98 -9.91 -7.75
CA GLU A 748 7.35 -8.78 -6.89
C GLU A 748 8.03 -7.67 -7.72
N GLN A 749 8.94 -8.00 -8.63
CA GLN A 749 9.59 -7.04 -9.53
C GLN A 749 8.62 -6.41 -10.54
N GLU A 750 7.65 -7.18 -11.03
CA GLU A 750 6.66 -6.65 -11.96
C GLU A 750 5.69 -5.68 -11.28
N ALA A 751 5.24 -5.98 -10.05
CA ALA A 751 4.45 -5.04 -9.25
C ALA A 751 5.21 -3.73 -8.99
N GLN A 752 6.51 -3.81 -8.65
CA GLN A 752 7.38 -2.64 -8.48
C GLN A 752 7.46 -1.79 -9.76
N ARG A 753 7.62 -2.45 -10.92
CA ARG A 753 7.66 -1.79 -12.22
C ARG A 753 6.35 -1.07 -12.51
N HIS A 754 5.20 -1.71 -12.28
CA HIS A 754 3.88 -1.13 -12.49
C HIS A 754 3.65 0.13 -11.64
N THR A 755 3.98 0.07 -10.35
CA THR A 755 3.80 1.22 -9.44
C THR A 755 4.72 2.39 -9.79
N LYS A 756 5.99 2.12 -10.16
CA LYS A 756 6.92 3.17 -10.63
C LYS A 756 6.39 3.88 -11.86
N LEU A 757 5.91 3.13 -12.85
CA LEU A 757 5.36 3.70 -14.08
C LEU A 757 4.08 4.51 -13.80
N ALA A 758 3.26 4.12 -12.81
CA ALA A 758 2.06 4.86 -12.43
C ALA A 758 2.38 6.25 -11.85
N ARG A 759 3.45 6.36 -11.04
CA ARG A 759 3.95 7.66 -10.54
C ARG A 759 4.46 8.53 -11.67
N GLU A 760 5.24 7.95 -12.57
CA GLU A 760 5.78 8.66 -13.73
C GLU A 760 4.64 9.17 -14.62
N TYR A 761 3.58 8.37 -14.79
CA TYR A 761 2.36 8.76 -15.49
C TYR A 761 1.67 9.95 -14.82
N GLU A 762 1.48 9.95 -13.49
CA GLU A 762 0.87 11.08 -12.77
C GLU A 762 1.70 12.35 -12.80
N SER A 763 3.03 12.23 -12.72
CA SER A 763 3.93 13.37 -12.88
C SER A 763 3.75 14.00 -14.26
N VAL A 764 3.74 13.17 -15.31
CA VAL A 764 3.53 13.63 -16.69
C VAL A 764 2.14 14.25 -16.85
N LEU A 765 1.08 13.69 -16.25
CA LEU A 765 -0.25 14.30 -16.28
C LEU A 765 -0.30 15.67 -15.57
N THR A 766 0.40 15.81 -14.45
CA THR A 766 0.49 17.08 -13.73
C THR A 766 1.20 18.13 -14.58
N ASP A 767 2.30 17.75 -15.23
CA ASP A 767 3.03 18.62 -16.15
C ASP A 767 2.19 19.02 -17.39
N ILE A 768 1.33 18.13 -17.88
CA ILE A 768 0.40 18.43 -18.99
C ILE A 768 -0.67 19.41 -18.54
N ARG A 769 -1.29 19.18 -17.38
CA ARG A 769 -2.36 20.04 -16.83
C ARG A 769 -1.89 21.43 -16.44
N GLY A 770 -0.58 21.62 -16.24
CA GLY A 770 0.03 22.93 -16.04
C GLY A 770 0.24 23.74 -17.33
N ARG A 771 -0.22 23.26 -18.50
CA ARG A 771 -0.05 23.92 -19.80
C ARG A 771 -1.37 24.50 -20.30
N ASP A 772 -1.27 25.68 -20.91
CA ASP A 772 -2.43 26.39 -21.48
C ASP A 772 -3.19 25.51 -22.49
N GLY A 773 -4.48 25.35 -22.27
CA GLY A 773 -5.38 24.55 -23.13
C GLY A 773 -5.41 23.05 -22.82
N PHE A 774 -4.68 22.59 -21.80
CA PHE A 774 -4.66 21.19 -21.33
C PHE A 774 -5.04 21.06 -19.84
N GLU A 775 -5.64 22.08 -19.23
CA GLU A 775 -6.01 22.12 -17.81
C GLU A 775 -6.97 20.97 -17.44
N ASP A 776 -7.89 20.65 -18.36
CA ASP A 776 -8.86 19.56 -18.23
C ASP A 776 -8.37 18.21 -18.79
N PHE A 777 -7.07 18.08 -19.10
CA PHE A 777 -6.54 16.87 -19.73
C PHE A 777 -6.73 15.63 -18.85
N PHE A 778 -7.49 14.66 -19.38
CA PHE A 778 -7.98 13.48 -18.66
C PHE A 778 -8.66 13.80 -17.32
N MET A 779 -9.31 14.95 -17.20
CA MET A 779 -10.25 15.22 -16.12
C MET A 779 -11.61 14.58 -16.45
N PRO A 780 -12.45 14.30 -15.44
CA PRO A 780 -13.74 13.67 -15.69
C PRO A 780 -14.66 14.54 -16.56
N ARG A 781 -15.34 13.91 -17.52
CA ARG A 781 -16.11 14.60 -18.57
C ARG A 781 -17.33 15.31 -17.97
N LYS A 782 -17.58 16.53 -18.43
CA LYS A 782 -18.77 17.30 -18.04
C LYS A 782 -19.96 17.01 -18.93
N LEU A 783 -21.17 17.33 -18.45
CA LEU A 783 -22.42 17.07 -19.17
C LEU A 783 -22.39 17.53 -20.66
N PRO A 784 -21.84 18.71 -21.02
CA PRO A 784 -21.79 19.16 -22.43
C PRO A 784 -21.05 18.19 -23.37
N GLU A 785 -20.07 17.45 -22.86
CA GLU A 785 -19.41 16.39 -23.62
C GLU A 785 -20.25 15.12 -23.62
N LEU A 786 -20.80 14.74 -22.45
CA LEU A 786 -21.53 13.49 -22.25
C LEU A 786 -22.81 13.36 -23.10
N VAL A 787 -23.49 14.47 -23.39
CA VAL A 787 -24.68 14.48 -24.26
C VAL A 787 -24.40 13.97 -25.68
N HIS A 788 -23.14 13.97 -26.13
CA HIS A 788 -22.76 13.41 -27.45
C HIS A 788 -22.97 11.89 -27.54
N ALA A 789 -23.07 11.19 -26.40
CA ALA A 789 -23.41 9.77 -26.38
C ALA A 789 -24.78 9.48 -27.04
N ALA A 790 -25.71 10.44 -27.02
CA ALA A 790 -27.05 10.31 -27.60
C ALA A 790 -27.11 10.59 -29.12
N LYS A 791 -25.96 10.78 -29.80
CA LYS A 791 -25.92 11.08 -31.25
C LYS A 791 -26.60 10.02 -32.13
N ASN A 792 -26.51 8.75 -31.73
CA ASN A 792 -27.01 7.60 -32.50
C ASN A 792 -28.39 7.08 -32.05
N GLY A 793 -28.96 7.62 -30.97
CA GLY A 793 -30.21 7.14 -30.36
C GLY A 793 -30.46 7.78 -29.00
N HIS A 794 -31.65 7.59 -28.44
CA HIS A 794 -31.91 8.04 -27.07
C HIS A 794 -31.10 7.19 -26.09
N VAL A 795 -30.43 7.81 -25.12
CA VAL A 795 -29.75 7.07 -24.05
C VAL A 795 -30.57 7.20 -22.79
N VAL A 796 -30.90 6.06 -22.17
CA VAL A 796 -31.68 5.98 -20.94
C VAL A 796 -30.81 5.39 -19.85
N ILE A 797 -30.49 6.21 -18.85
CA ILE A 797 -29.77 5.81 -17.65
C ILE A 797 -30.80 5.49 -16.58
N VAL A 798 -30.77 4.30 -16.01
CA VAL A 798 -31.69 3.90 -14.94
C VAL A 798 -30.91 3.68 -13.66
N ASN A 799 -31.04 4.61 -12.71
CA ASN A 799 -30.43 4.54 -11.39
C ASN A 799 -31.38 3.84 -10.41
N VAL A 800 -30.87 2.81 -9.72
CA VAL A 800 -31.62 2.02 -8.75
C VAL A 800 -30.96 2.16 -7.38
N ASP A 801 -31.63 2.85 -6.47
CA ASP A 801 -31.21 3.05 -5.09
C ASP A 801 -32.36 2.78 -4.09
N SER A 802 -32.01 2.57 -2.83
CA SER A 802 -32.99 2.40 -1.73
C SER A 802 -33.87 3.62 -1.46
N LEU A 803 -33.36 4.84 -1.70
CA LEU A 803 -34.12 6.08 -1.50
C LEU A 803 -35.16 6.28 -2.61
N ARG A 804 -34.76 6.04 -3.86
CA ARG A 804 -35.57 6.25 -5.05
C ARG A 804 -34.97 5.52 -6.27
N CYS A 805 -35.83 5.20 -7.22
CA CYS A 805 -35.44 4.67 -8.53
C CYS A 805 -35.91 5.65 -9.61
N ASP A 806 -35.04 5.95 -10.55
CA ASP A 806 -35.26 7.02 -11.54
C ASP A 806 -34.63 6.66 -12.88
N ALA A 807 -35.25 7.16 -13.95
CA ALA A 807 -34.64 7.16 -15.26
C ALA A 807 -34.26 8.60 -15.67
N ILE A 808 -33.00 8.76 -16.08
CA ILE A 808 -32.47 9.96 -16.69
C ILE A 808 -32.30 9.68 -18.19
N VAL A 809 -32.87 10.53 -19.03
CA VAL A 809 -32.86 10.37 -20.48
C VAL A 809 -32.05 11.49 -21.11
N LEU A 810 -31.14 11.11 -22.00
CA LEU A 810 -30.43 12.00 -22.91
C LEU A 810 -31.08 11.87 -24.30
N PRO A 811 -31.97 12.80 -24.69
CA PRO A 811 -32.67 12.71 -25.97
C PRO A 811 -31.72 12.98 -27.14
N ARG A 812 -31.87 12.23 -28.24
CA ARG A 812 -31.04 12.41 -29.45
C ARG A 812 -31.03 13.84 -30.00
N SER A 813 -32.15 14.55 -29.88
CA SER A 813 -32.39 15.86 -30.48
C SER A 813 -32.22 17.03 -29.50
N SER A 814 -31.83 16.79 -28.24
CA SER A 814 -31.72 17.82 -27.23
C SER A 814 -30.45 17.67 -26.39
N SER A 815 -29.84 18.80 -26.03
CA SER A 815 -28.78 18.85 -25.03
C SER A 815 -29.32 18.90 -23.59
N SER A 816 -30.64 18.95 -23.40
CA SER A 816 -31.27 18.97 -22.08
C SER A 816 -31.49 17.55 -21.54
N VAL A 817 -31.08 17.34 -20.30
CA VAL A 817 -31.37 16.11 -19.54
C VAL A 817 -32.85 16.07 -19.17
N VAL A 818 -33.52 14.94 -19.42
CA VAL A 818 -34.92 14.71 -19.04
C VAL A 818 -34.96 13.66 -17.93
N HIS A 819 -35.77 13.88 -16.91
CA HIS A 819 -35.90 12.98 -15.75
C HIS A 819 -37.32 12.42 -15.66
N THR A 820 -37.44 11.14 -15.32
CA THR A 820 -38.71 10.53 -14.89
C THR A 820 -38.52 9.68 -13.63
N PRO A 821 -39.31 9.90 -12.57
CA PRO A 821 -39.33 9.00 -11.42
C PRO A 821 -39.97 7.66 -11.76
N LEU A 822 -39.54 6.58 -11.11
CA LEU A 822 -40.10 5.23 -11.23
C LEU A 822 -40.70 4.80 -9.88
N PRO A 823 -41.83 5.39 -9.44
CA PRO A 823 -42.33 5.26 -8.06
C PRO A 823 -42.81 3.84 -7.69
N ASN A 824 -43.15 3.02 -8.70
CA ASN A 824 -43.59 1.63 -8.50
C ASN A 824 -42.43 0.62 -8.54
N PHE A 825 -41.20 1.12 -8.67
CA PHE A 825 -39.98 0.32 -8.73
C PHE A 825 -39.06 0.66 -7.56
N SER A 826 -38.46 -0.36 -6.96
CA SER A 826 -37.59 -0.22 -5.79
C SER A 826 -36.38 -1.15 -5.91
N LEU A 827 -35.31 -0.83 -5.17
CA LEU A 827 -34.11 -1.69 -5.09
C LEU A 827 -34.48 -3.13 -4.69
N LYS A 828 -35.39 -3.31 -3.72
CA LYS A 828 -35.82 -4.63 -3.28
C LYS A 828 -36.56 -5.39 -4.38
N GLN A 829 -37.51 -4.75 -5.07
CA GLN A 829 -38.18 -5.37 -6.22
C GLN A 829 -37.16 -5.76 -7.30
N CYS A 830 -36.19 -4.90 -7.61
CA CYS A 830 -35.14 -5.21 -8.58
C CYS A 830 -34.33 -6.45 -8.19
N GLN A 831 -33.96 -6.57 -6.90
CA GLN A 831 -33.27 -7.75 -6.36
C GLN A 831 -34.14 -9.00 -6.45
N ASP A 832 -35.42 -8.91 -6.05
CA ASP A 832 -36.38 -10.01 -6.11
C ASP A 832 -36.60 -10.50 -7.56
N LEU A 833 -36.77 -9.58 -8.51
CA LEU A 833 -36.91 -9.90 -9.93
C LEU A 833 -35.69 -10.63 -10.48
N ARG A 834 -34.48 -10.21 -10.07
CA ARG A 834 -33.24 -10.89 -10.45
C ARG A 834 -33.13 -12.28 -9.84
N SER A 835 -33.45 -12.45 -8.55
CA SER A 835 -33.46 -13.76 -7.91
C SER A 835 -34.47 -14.71 -8.57
N LYS A 836 -35.66 -14.22 -8.92
CA LYS A 836 -36.66 -14.99 -9.69
C LYS A 836 -36.14 -15.38 -11.06
N MET A 837 -35.53 -14.45 -11.80
CA MET A 837 -34.92 -14.71 -13.11
C MET A 837 -33.86 -15.82 -13.01
N ILE A 838 -32.91 -15.72 -12.07
CA ILE A 838 -31.86 -16.73 -11.85
C ILE A 838 -32.48 -18.08 -11.50
N TRP A 839 -33.50 -18.10 -10.63
CA TRP A 839 -34.18 -19.33 -10.24
C TRP A 839 -34.87 -20.01 -11.44
N SER A 840 -35.58 -19.25 -12.28
CA SER A 840 -36.20 -19.75 -13.52
C SER A 840 -35.14 -20.31 -14.49
N LEU A 841 -33.96 -19.70 -14.56
CA LEU A 841 -32.85 -20.15 -15.42
C LEU A 841 -32.17 -21.42 -14.91
N ASN A 842 -31.85 -21.51 -13.61
CA ASN A 842 -31.20 -22.68 -13.00
C ASN A 842 -32.08 -23.94 -13.05
N MET A 843 -33.40 -23.78 -13.00
CA MET A 843 -34.37 -24.88 -13.17
C MET A 843 -34.59 -25.30 -14.64
N SER A 844 -34.08 -24.51 -15.60
CA SER A 844 -34.20 -24.75 -17.04
C SER A 844 -32.88 -25.23 -17.67
N VAL A 845 -31.74 -24.86 -17.10
CA VAL A 845 -30.39 -25.20 -17.55
C VAL A 845 -29.53 -25.55 -16.32
N HIS A 846 -29.22 -26.82 -16.08
CA HIS A 846 -28.35 -27.21 -14.96
C HIS A 846 -26.87 -27.04 -15.35
N ILE A 847 -26.21 -26.05 -14.73
CA ILE A 847 -24.79 -25.69 -14.92
C ILE A 847 -23.97 -26.23 -13.74
N GLY A 848 -23.00 -27.10 -14.01
CA GLY A 848 -21.95 -27.46 -13.06
C GLY A 848 -20.77 -26.48 -13.11
N ARG A 849 -19.99 -26.38 -12.03
CA ARG A 849 -18.81 -25.51 -11.85
C ARG A 849 -17.72 -25.61 -12.93
N ASN A 850 -17.76 -26.64 -13.78
CA ASN A 850 -16.78 -26.91 -14.84
C ASN A 850 -17.40 -26.92 -16.26
N GLY A 851 -18.63 -26.44 -16.44
CA GLY A 851 -19.37 -26.65 -17.70
C GLY A 851 -19.93 -28.07 -17.87
N ASP A 852 -19.68 -28.98 -16.93
CA ASP A 852 -20.22 -30.34 -16.93
C ASP A 852 -21.72 -30.39 -16.59
N ARG A 853 -22.51 -31.02 -17.47
CA ARG A 853 -23.88 -31.47 -17.20
C ARG A 853 -23.89 -32.70 -16.27
N LEU A 854 -23.74 -32.51 -14.96
CA LEU A 854 -23.94 -33.60 -14.00
C LEU A 854 -25.43 -34.01 -13.91
N LYS A 855 -25.74 -35.22 -14.39
CA LYS A 855 -27.06 -35.86 -14.24
C LYS A 855 -27.28 -36.29 -12.78
N VAL A 856 -27.97 -35.48 -11.98
CA VAL A 856 -28.60 -35.91 -10.72
C VAL A 856 -30.12 -35.86 -10.86
N LYS A 857 -30.80 -36.92 -10.40
CA LYS A 857 -32.27 -37.08 -10.46
C LYS A 857 -32.98 -35.98 -9.66
N THR A 858 -33.89 -35.27 -10.30
CA THR A 858 -34.81 -34.27 -9.72
C THR A 858 -35.68 -34.85 -8.59
N PRO A 859 -35.98 -34.08 -7.51
CA PRO A 859 -37.16 -34.31 -6.69
C PRO A 859 -38.42 -34.05 -7.53
N SER A 860 -39.33 -35.01 -7.57
CA SER A 860 -40.45 -35.13 -8.50
C SER A 860 -41.67 -34.24 -8.20
N THR A 861 -41.50 -32.98 -7.80
CA THR A 861 -42.61 -32.16 -7.26
C THR A 861 -42.85 -30.77 -7.87
N VAL A 862 -42.11 -30.31 -8.87
CA VAL A 862 -42.36 -28.97 -9.49
C VAL A 862 -42.87 -29.14 -10.93
N SER A 863 -44.01 -28.51 -11.25
CA SER A 863 -44.69 -28.61 -12.54
C SER A 863 -43.98 -27.81 -13.64
N LYS A 864 -44.18 -28.16 -14.92
CA LYS A 864 -43.63 -27.38 -16.05
C LYS A 864 -44.26 -25.97 -16.17
N ASP A 865 -45.48 -25.79 -15.66
CA ASP A 865 -46.27 -24.56 -15.78
C ASP A 865 -45.79 -23.43 -14.86
N ASP A 866 -45.27 -23.77 -13.68
CA ASP A 866 -44.74 -22.78 -12.72
C ASP A 866 -43.48 -22.06 -13.26
N ARG A 867 -42.70 -22.73 -14.13
CA ARG A 867 -41.43 -22.22 -14.68
C ARG A 867 -41.60 -21.09 -15.69
N HIS A 868 -42.61 -21.19 -16.56
CA HIS A 868 -42.89 -20.16 -17.56
C HIS A 868 -43.59 -18.95 -16.94
N HIS A 869 -44.36 -19.16 -15.87
CA HIS A 869 -45.04 -18.10 -15.14
C HIS A 869 -44.06 -17.12 -14.47
N ASP A 870 -43.00 -17.61 -13.83
CA ASP A 870 -42.05 -16.72 -13.14
C ASP A 870 -41.22 -15.87 -14.11
N PHE A 871 -40.78 -16.43 -15.25
CA PHE A 871 -40.07 -15.66 -16.28
C PHE A 871 -40.98 -14.58 -16.89
N GLN A 872 -42.21 -14.96 -17.25
CA GLN A 872 -43.22 -14.05 -17.80
C GLN A 872 -43.54 -12.92 -16.81
N ALA A 873 -43.69 -13.23 -15.52
CA ALA A 873 -43.94 -12.24 -14.48
C ALA A 873 -42.80 -11.21 -14.39
N VAL A 874 -41.54 -11.66 -14.44
CA VAL A 874 -40.39 -10.75 -14.43
C VAL A 874 -40.43 -9.79 -15.63
N LEU A 875 -40.72 -10.28 -16.83
CA LEU A 875 -40.81 -9.42 -18.02
C LEU A 875 -41.97 -8.42 -17.95
N ALA A 876 -43.10 -8.84 -17.38
CA ALA A 876 -44.27 -7.97 -17.18
C ALA A 876 -43.98 -6.87 -16.15
N ASP A 877 -43.31 -7.22 -15.04
CA ASP A 877 -42.92 -6.26 -14.00
C ASP A 877 -41.90 -5.24 -14.52
N LEU A 878 -40.93 -5.66 -15.34
CA LEU A 878 -39.98 -4.74 -15.99
C LEU A 878 -40.70 -3.79 -16.95
N TRP A 879 -41.70 -4.27 -17.67
CA TRP A 879 -42.47 -3.45 -18.60
C TRP A 879 -43.25 -2.37 -17.85
N LEU A 880 -44.08 -2.78 -16.90
CA LEU A 880 -44.99 -1.88 -16.18
C LEU A 880 -44.24 -0.85 -15.33
N ASN A 881 -43.14 -1.26 -14.69
CA ASN A 881 -42.49 -0.42 -13.68
C ASN A 881 -41.25 0.33 -14.19
N VAL A 882 -40.68 -0.06 -15.33
CA VAL A 882 -39.44 0.57 -15.86
C VAL A 882 -39.61 1.03 -17.30
N VAL A 883 -39.89 0.12 -18.24
CA VAL A 883 -39.83 0.44 -19.67
C VAL A 883 -41.00 1.31 -20.14
N GLN A 884 -42.23 0.97 -19.77
CA GLN A 884 -43.42 1.70 -20.19
C GLN A 884 -43.39 3.18 -19.74
N PRO A 885 -43.05 3.52 -18.48
CA PRO A 885 -42.90 4.92 -18.07
C PRO A 885 -41.89 5.70 -18.92
N VAL A 886 -40.73 5.09 -19.23
CA VAL A 886 -39.68 5.71 -20.04
C VAL A 886 -40.14 5.95 -21.48
N LEU A 887 -40.77 4.95 -22.12
CA LEU A 887 -41.26 5.08 -23.49
C LEU A 887 -42.40 6.08 -23.60
N SER A 888 -43.25 6.17 -22.56
CA SER A 888 -44.32 7.17 -22.47
C SER A 888 -43.75 8.59 -22.43
N LEU A 889 -42.72 8.83 -21.60
CA LEU A 889 -42.03 10.12 -21.49
C LEU A 889 -41.43 10.57 -22.82
N LEU A 890 -40.89 9.63 -23.58
CA LEU A 890 -40.31 9.89 -24.91
C LEU A 890 -41.37 10.03 -26.02
N GLY A 891 -42.66 9.82 -25.73
CA GLY A 891 -43.74 9.85 -26.71
C GLY A 891 -43.68 8.72 -27.74
N LEU A 892 -43.08 7.58 -27.39
CA LEU A 892 -42.84 6.46 -28.31
C LEU A 892 -43.98 5.42 -28.33
N LEU A 893 -44.90 5.47 -27.37
CA LEU A 893 -46.06 4.56 -27.32
C LEU A 893 -47.24 5.02 -28.20
N GLU A 894 -47.29 6.30 -28.58
CA GLU A 894 -48.43 6.90 -29.30
C GLU A 894 -48.23 6.96 -30.82
N THR A 895 -47.03 6.63 -31.32
CA THR A 895 -46.74 6.68 -32.75
C THR A 895 -47.15 5.39 -33.44
N ASP A 896 -48.07 5.45 -34.40
CA ASP A 896 -48.25 4.41 -35.42
C ASP A 896 -46.87 4.01 -35.97
N ALA A 897 -46.57 2.71 -35.96
CA ALA A 897 -45.24 2.13 -36.18
C ALA A 897 -44.42 2.87 -37.25
N LYS A 898 -43.56 3.79 -36.82
CA LYS A 898 -42.62 4.48 -37.71
C LYS A 898 -41.57 3.46 -38.12
N ASN A 899 -41.51 3.18 -39.42
CA ASN A 899 -40.39 2.44 -40.00
C ASN A 899 -39.38 3.43 -40.59
N PRO A 900 -38.10 3.44 -40.12
CA PRO A 900 -37.53 2.56 -39.10
C PRO A 900 -37.86 2.97 -37.66
N LEU A 901 -37.90 1.98 -36.75
CA LEU A 901 -38.09 2.18 -35.31
C LEU A 901 -36.94 3.01 -34.70
N PRO A 902 -37.21 3.83 -33.67
CA PRO A 902 -36.18 4.56 -32.95
C PRO A 902 -35.28 3.62 -32.12
N THR A 903 -34.03 4.02 -31.96
CA THR A 903 -33.02 3.31 -31.15
C THR A 903 -32.98 3.85 -29.72
N ILE A 904 -32.95 2.94 -28.76
CA ILE A 904 -32.69 3.23 -27.34
C ILE A 904 -31.47 2.46 -26.88
N THR A 905 -30.57 3.15 -26.17
CA THR A 905 -29.47 2.51 -25.44
C THR A 905 -29.73 2.58 -23.95
N TRP A 906 -29.85 1.41 -23.32
CA TRP A 906 -30.07 1.24 -21.88
C TRP A 906 -28.74 1.24 -21.13
N CYS A 907 -28.63 2.12 -20.14
CA CYS A 907 -27.52 2.20 -19.20
C CYS A 907 -28.07 1.94 -17.80
N ALA A 908 -28.21 0.66 -17.44
CA ALA A 908 -28.76 0.24 -16.16
C ALA A 908 -27.68 0.14 -15.07
N THR A 909 -28.03 0.48 -13.83
CA THR A 909 -27.16 0.36 -12.63
C THR A 909 -27.56 -0.84 -11.76
N GLY A 910 -26.63 -1.32 -10.93
CA GLY A 910 -26.90 -2.32 -9.91
C GLY A 910 -27.46 -3.64 -10.46
N ALA A 911 -28.41 -4.23 -9.74
CA ALA A 911 -29.03 -5.50 -10.12
C ALA A 911 -29.82 -5.42 -11.45
N LEU A 912 -30.23 -4.22 -11.88
CA LEU A 912 -31.00 -4.02 -13.11
C LEU A 912 -30.14 -4.27 -14.37
N ALA A 913 -28.81 -4.10 -14.26
CA ALA A 913 -27.88 -4.39 -15.36
C ALA A 913 -27.97 -5.84 -15.86
N PHE A 914 -28.48 -6.76 -15.04
CA PHE A 914 -28.64 -8.18 -15.34
C PHE A 914 -30.05 -8.58 -15.78
N LEU A 915 -30.95 -7.62 -15.97
CA LEU A 915 -32.35 -7.87 -16.32
C LEU A 915 -32.64 -7.47 -17.79
N PRO A 916 -33.43 -8.27 -18.53
CA PRO A 916 -33.61 -8.10 -19.97
C PRO A 916 -34.64 -7.01 -20.31
N LEU A 917 -34.29 -5.74 -20.09
CA LEU A 917 -35.11 -4.57 -20.47
C LEU A 917 -35.58 -4.60 -21.93
N HIS A 918 -34.75 -5.08 -22.86
CA HIS A 918 -35.09 -5.22 -24.28
C HIS A 918 -36.25 -6.21 -24.55
N ALA A 919 -36.49 -7.16 -23.64
CA ALA A 919 -37.54 -8.17 -23.74
C ALA A 919 -38.73 -7.89 -22.80
N ALA A 920 -38.69 -6.81 -22.03
CA ALA A 920 -39.79 -6.44 -21.14
C ALA A 920 -41.09 -6.32 -21.94
N GLY A 921 -42.16 -6.93 -21.44
CA GLY A 921 -43.45 -6.92 -22.09
C GLY A 921 -44.51 -7.73 -21.35
N ILE A 922 -45.77 -7.55 -21.74
CA ILE A 922 -46.90 -8.36 -21.32
C ILE A 922 -47.12 -9.41 -22.40
N TYR A 923 -46.95 -10.68 -22.03
CA TYR A 923 -47.08 -11.82 -22.95
C TYR A 923 -48.28 -12.68 -22.57
N GLY A 924 -48.76 -13.50 -23.52
CA GLY A 924 -49.69 -14.59 -23.23
C GLY A 924 -51.12 -14.17 -22.87
N SER A 925 -51.51 -12.91 -23.07
CA SER A 925 -52.90 -12.50 -22.87
C SER A 925 -53.80 -13.06 -23.99
N GLY A 926 -55.02 -13.48 -23.62
CA GLY A 926 -56.01 -14.00 -24.59
C GLY A 926 -56.53 -12.95 -25.58
N ASN A 927 -56.18 -11.68 -25.39
CA ASN A 927 -56.48 -10.58 -26.29
C ASN A 927 -55.17 -10.07 -26.93
N PRO A 928 -54.93 -10.33 -28.23
CA PRO A 928 -53.69 -9.93 -28.90
C PRO A 928 -53.33 -8.45 -28.78
N LYS A 929 -54.32 -7.56 -28.58
CA LYS A 929 -54.09 -6.12 -28.37
C LYS A 929 -53.47 -5.77 -27.01
N GLN A 930 -53.44 -6.71 -26.08
CA GLN A 930 -52.82 -6.57 -24.76
C GLN A 930 -51.42 -7.19 -24.70
N ASN A 931 -50.98 -7.89 -25.75
CA ASN A 931 -49.61 -8.38 -25.87
C ASN A 931 -48.73 -7.24 -26.37
N VAL A 932 -48.09 -6.53 -25.44
CA VAL A 932 -47.26 -5.35 -25.74
C VAL A 932 -45.85 -5.59 -25.23
N LYS A 933 -44.85 -5.29 -26.06
CA LYS A 933 -43.45 -5.60 -25.78
C LYS A 933 -42.54 -4.48 -26.25
N THR A 934 -41.40 -4.34 -25.60
CA THR A 934 -40.40 -3.31 -25.89
C THR A 934 -39.97 -3.30 -27.36
N SER A 935 -39.82 -4.48 -27.95
CA SER A 935 -39.45 -4.64 -29.36
C SER A 935 -40.48 -4.13 -30.36
N ASP A 936 -41.73 -3.86 -29.96
CA ASP A 936 -42.72 -3.26 -30.88
C ASP A 936 -42.47 -1.76 -31.12
N PHE A 937 -41.75 -1.10 -30.21
CA PHE A 937 -41.59 0.35 -30.21
C PHE A 937 -40.16 0.81 -30.47
N VAL A 938 -39.17 0.03 -30.05
CA VAL A 938 -37.77 0.45 -30.08
C VAL A 938 -36.80 -0.69 -30.40
N ILE A 939 -35.69 -0.32 -31.02
CA ILE A 939 -34.51 -1.18 -31.14
C ILE A 939 -33.62 -0.91 -29.92
N SER A 940 -33.41 -1.93 -29.09
CA SER A 940 -32.67 -1.82 -27.83
C SER A 940 -31.19 -2.17 -28.01
N SER A 941 -30.32 -1.35 -27.42
CA SER A 941 -28.89 -1.60 -27.17
C SER A 941 -28.59 -1.39 -25.68
N TYR A 942 -27.45 -1.85 -25.21
CA TYR A 942 -26.96 -1.63 -23.85
C TYR A 942 -25.61 -0.90 -23.86
N THR A 943 -25.32 -0.14 -22.81
CA THR A 943 -24.00 0.43 -22.55
C THR A 943 -23.67 0.42 -21.07
N THR A 944 -22.38 0.32 -20.76
CA THR A 944 -21.87 0.35 -19.38
C THR A 944 -21.59 1.79 -18.94
N THR A 945 -21.05 2.63 -19.83
CA THR A 945 -20.80 4.07 -19.59
C THR A 945 -21.18 4.90 -20.82
N LEU A 946 -21.28 6.23 -20.66
CA LEU A 946 -21.50 7.15 -21.77
C LEU A 946 -20.21 7.34 -22.58
N THR A 947 -19.05 7.35 -21.93
CA THR A 947 -17.75 7.44 -22.62
C THR A 947 -17.53 6.27 -23.58
N ALA A 948 -18.01 5.07 -23.26
CA ALA A 948 -17.95 3.92 -24.17
C ALA A 948 -18.65 4.22 -25.52
N LEU A 949 -19.79 4.91 -25.51
CA LEU A 949 -20.51 5.30 -26.73
C LEU A 949 -19.80 6.43 -27.48
N ILE A 950 -19.26 7.43 -26.77
CA ILE A 950 -18.57 8.58 -27.36
C ILE A 950 -17.30 8.14 -28.08
N ASN A 951 -16.45 7.35 -27.41
CA ASN A 951 -15.20 6.87 -27.97
C ASN A 951 -15.46 5.97 -29.19
N SER A 952 -16.49 5.11 -29.13
CA SER A 952 -16.93 4.27 -30.25
C SER A 952 -17.39 5.10 -31.46
N GLY A 953 -18.07 6.23 -31.23
CA GLY A 953 -18.52 7.13 -32.29
C GLY A 953 -17.38 7.88 -33.00
N SER A 954 -16.30 8.20 -32.30
CA SER A 954 -15.14 8.94 -32.87
C SER A 954 -14.33 8.11 -33.88
N LYS A 955 -14.32 6.77 -33.74
CA LYS A 955 -13.63 5.84 -34.65
C LYS A 955 -14.40 5.57 -35.95
N THR A 956 -15.59 6.14 -36.14
CA THR A 956 -16.30 6.04 -37.43
C THR A 956 -15.53 6.82 -38.50
N ARG A 957 -14.76 6.08 -39.30
CA ARG A 957 -13.83 6.56 -40.33
C ARG A 957 -14.36 7.77 -41.11
N THR A 958 -13.47 8.74 -41.31
CA THR A 958 -13.58 9.77 -42.35
C THR A 958 -13.92 9.12 -43.69
N ASN A 959 -14.78 9.79 -44.47
CA ASN A 959 -15.40 9.32 -45.73
C ASN A 959 -14.48 8.72 -46.82
N SER A 960 -13.15 8.70 -46.63
CA SER A 960 -12.17 8.28 -47.63
C SER A 960 -12.02 6.76 -47.83
N ASP A 961 -12.53 5.90 -46.91
CA ASP A 961 -12.30 4.44 -46.96
C ASP A 961 -13.57 3.58 -47.10
N ARG A 962 -14.70 4.21 -47.50
CA ARG A 962 -16.01 3.54 -47.72
C ARG A 962 -16.01 2.46 -48.82
N THR A 963 -14.91 2.28 -49.54
CA THR A 963 -14.77 1.31 -50.63
C THR A 963 -14.25 -0.07 -50.19
N LEU A 964 -13.63 -0.19 -49.01
CA LEU A 964 -13.10 -1.47 -48.50
C LEU A 964 -14.16 -2.20 -47.67
N ARG A 965 -14.54 -3.41 -48.12
CA ARG A 965 -15.49 -4.27 -47.41
C ARG A 965 -14.78 -4.96 -46.22
N PRO A 966 -15.39 -5.05 -45.02
CA PRO A 966 -14.70 -5.55 -43.83
C PRO A 966 -14.35 -7.05 -43.94
N LYS A 967 -13.19 -7.45 -43.41
CA LYS A 967 -12.81 -8.87 -43.27
C LYS A 967 -13.36 -9.45 -41.96
N VAL A 968 -13.70 -10.73 -41.98
CA VAL A 968 -14.32 -11.47 -40.87
C VAL A 968 -13.41 -12.60 -40.41
N LEU A 969 -13.13 -12.64 -39.11
CA LEU A 969 -12.50 -13.77 -38.43
C LEU A 969 -13.58 -14.64 -37.81
N ILE A 970 -13.68 -15.91 -38.21
CA ILE A 970 -14.57 -16.90 -37.63
C ILE A 970 -13.74 -17.84 -36.77
N VAL A 971 -14.11 -18.01 -35.51
CA VAL A 971 -13.52 -18.96 -34.58
C VAL A 971 -14.61 -19.94 -34.18
N SER A 972 -14.51 -21.21 -34.57
CA SER A 972 -15.51 -22.24 -34.25
C SER A 972 -14.88 -23.42 -33.50
N GLN A 973 -15.39 -23.72 -32.30
CA GLN A 973 -14.94 -24.80 -31.44
C GLN A 973 -16.03 -25.86 -31.21
N PRO A 974 -16.19 -26.84 -32.13
CA PRO A 974 -17.23 -27.87 -31.97
C PRO A 974 -16.92 -28.92 -30.89
N LEU A 975 -15.63 -29.14 -30.58
CA LEU A 975 -15.16 -30.20 -29.68
C LEU A 975 -14.04 -29.68 -28.78
N THR A 976 -14.34 -28.72 -27.91
CA THR A 976 -13.33 -28.20 -26.97
C THR A 976 -12.88 -29.30 -26.01
N PRO A 977 -11.56 -29.56 -25.83
CA PRO A 977 -11.08 -30.60 -24.92
C PRO A 977 -11.62 -30.42 -23.49
N GLY A 978 -12.24 -31.47 -22.94
CA GLY A 978 -12.76 -31.46 -21.57
C GLY A 978 -14.13 -30.79 -21.39
N MET A 979 -14.81 -30.37 -22.46
CA MET A 979 -16.14 -29.76 -22.41
C MET A 979 -17.17 -30.48 -23.30
N ASP A 980 -18.46 -30.17 -23.10
CA ASP A 980 -19.55 -30.71 -23.91
C ASP A 980 -19.44 -30.28 -25.40
N PRO A 981 -19.78 -31.16 -26.37
CA PRO A 981 -19.76 -30.82 -27.80
C PRO A 981 -20.75 -29.70 -28.19
N LEU A 982 -20.32 -28.81 -29.09
CA LEU A 982 -21.11 -27.72 -29.69
C LEU A 982 -21.12 -27.83 -31.24
N PRO A 983 -21.73 -28.87 -31.83
CA PRO A 983 -21.72 -29.07 -33.27
C PRO A 983 -22.34 -27.91 -34.08
N GLY A 984 -23.27 -27.15 -33.48
CA GLY A 984 -23.89 -25.97 -34.09
C GLY A 984 -22.88 -24.88 -34.49
N THR A 985 -21.74 -24.80 -33.82
CA THR A 985 -20.66 -23.83 -34.16
C THR A 985 -20.15 -23.98 -35.60
N LEU A 986 -20.18 -25.20 -36.17
CA LEU A 986 -19.83 -25.44 -37.57
C LEU A 986 -20.93 -25.02 -38.54
N GLU A 987 -22.19 -25.08 -38.10
CA GLU A 987 -23.33 -24.59 -38.89
C GLU A 987 -23.31 -23.06 -38.92
N GLU A 988 -23.06 -22.41 -37.78
CA GLU A 988 -22.85 -20.95 -37.73
C GLU A 988 -21.78 -20.47 -38.71
N ALA A 989 -20.62 -21.14 -38.74
CA ALA A 989 -19.54 -20.78 -39.67
C ALA A 989 -19.99 -20.88 -41.13
N LYS A 990 -20.70 -21.96 -41.51
CA LYS A 990 -21.23 -22.14 -42.88
C LYS A 990 -22.22 -21.04 -43.26
N GLU A 991 -23.08 -20.63 -42.34
CA GLU A 991 -24.04 -19.56 -42.60
C GLU A 991 -23.36 -18.21 -42.85
N ILE A 992 -22.26 -17.93 -42.15
CA ILE A 992 -21.42 -16.74 -42.38
C ILE A 992 -20.72 -16.83 -43.74
N GLU A 993 -20.15 -17.99 -44.08
CA GLU A 993 -19.52 -18.26 -45.37
C GLU A 993 -20.48 -18.13 -46.56
N ASN A 994 -21.76 -18.45 -46.37
CA ASN A 994 -22.80 -18.24 -47.38
C ASN A 994 -23.08 -16.75 -47.64
N CYS A 995 -22.84 -15.88 -46.66
CA CYS A 995 -23.14 -14.45 -46.74
C CYS A 995 -21.96 -13.60 -47.25
N ILE A 996 -20.74 -14.08 -47.12
CA ILE A 996 -19.52 -13.30 -47.35
C ILE A 996 -18.58 -14.05 -48.30
N SER A 997 -17.97 -13.32 -49.23
CA SER A 997 -16.97 -13.88 -50.16
C SER A 997 -15.76 -14.46 -49.42
N SER A 998 -15.29 -15.63 -49.85
CA SER A 998 -14.23 -16.40 -49.16
C SER A 998 -12.89 -15.66 -49.05
N ASP A 999 -12.59 -14.70 -49.93
CA ASP A 999 -11.40 -13.84 -49.87
C ASP A 999 -11.38 -12.87 -48.66
N ARG A 1000 -12.51 -12.76 -47.97
CA ARG A 1000 -12.72 -11.88 -46.81
C ARG A 1000 -12.86 -12.62 -45.49
N ILE A 1001 -12.77 -13.96 -45.50
CA ILE A 1001 -12.97 -14.80 -44.32
C ILE A 1001 -11.65 -15.46 -43.94
N THR A 1002 -11.31 -15.37 -42.65
CA THR A 1002 -10.35 -16.27 -42.02
C THR A 1002 -11.13 -17.14 -41.05
N HIS A 1003 -11.11 -18.47 -41.26
CA HIS A 1003 -11.83 -19.41 -40.41
C HIS A 1003 -10.84 -20.29 -39.65
N LEU A 1004 -10.79 -20.12 -38.33
CA LEU A 1004 -10.05 -20.97 -37.41
C LEU A 1004 -11.03 -21.98 -36.80
N THR A 1005 -10.94 -23.22 -37.23
CA THR A 1005 -11.80 -24.31 -36.73
C THR A 1005 -11.03 -25.24 -35.81
N HIS A 1006 -11.62 -25.57 -34.66
CA HIS A 1006 -11.17 -26.63 -33.77
C HIS A 1006 -9.65 -26.53 -33.44
N ASP A 1007 -8.82 -27.46 -33.88
CA ASP A 1007 -7.37 -27.48 -33.61
C ASP A 1007 -6.60 -26.27 -34.16
N GLN A 1008 -7.16 -25.55 -35.11
CA GLN A 1008 -6.61 -24.28 -35.62
C GLN A 1008 -6.94 -23.08 -34.72
N ALA A 1009 -8.03 -23.15 -33.95
CA ALA A 1009 -8.50 -22.09 -33.06
C ALA A 1009 -7.80 -22.18 -31.70
N THR A 1010 -6.47 -21.97 -31.73
CA THR A 1010 -5.62 -21.81 -30.53
C THR A 1010 -5.60 -20.36 -30.05
N ILE A 1011 -5.26 -20.14 -28.77
CA ILE A 1011 -5.12 -18.80 -28.18
C ILE A 1011 -4.20 -17.93 -29.04
N ASN A 1012 -3.02 -18.45 -29.39
CA ASN A 1012 -2.05 -17.71 -30.19
C ASN A 1012 -2.56 -17.40 -31.60
N ALA A 1013 -3.26 -18.33 -32.27
CA ALA A 1013 -3.80 -18.08 -33.60
C ALA A 1013 -4.89 -17.00 -33.58
N VAL A 1014 -5.81 -17.06 -32.61
CA VAL A 1014 -6.88 -16.06 -32.45
C VAL A 1014 -6.28 -14.67 -32.15
N MET A 1015 -5.34 -14.57 -31.21
CA MET A 1015 -4.68 -13.31 -30.84
C MET A 1015 -3.89 -12.68 -32.00
N ASN A 1016 -3.32 -13.49 -32.90
CA ASN A 1016 -2.60 -13.00 -34.07
C ASN A 1016 -3.53 -12.47 -35.18
N GLU A 1017 -4.73 -13.01 -35.31
CA GLU A 1017 -5.67 -12.64 -36.36
C GLU A 1017 -6.64 -11.54 -35.95
N ILE A 1018 -6.94 -11.36 -34.67
CA ILE A 1018 -7.96 -10.42 -34.18
C ILE A 1018 -7.72 -8.96 -34.62
N ASN A 1019 -6.47 -8.50 -34.70
CA ASN A 1019 -6.15 -7.12 -35.13
C ASN A 1019 -6.16 -6.92 -36.65
N LYS A 1020 -6.26 -8.00 -37.44
CA LYS A 1020 -6.28 -7.96 -38.91
C LYS A 1020 -7.71 -7.92 -39.46
N HIS A 1021 -8.71 -8.14 -38.62
CA HIS A 1021 -10.10 -8.30 -39.01
C HIS A 1021 -10.97 -7.23 -38.34
N ALA A 1022 -11.92 -6.69 -39.11
CA ALA A 1022 -12.84 -5.69 -38.59
C ALA A 1022 -14.00 -6.34 -37.82
N ILE A 1023 -14.32 -7.60 -38.14
CA ILE A 1023 -15.38 -8.35 -37.49
C ILE A 1023 -14.82 -9.67 -36.96
N ILE A 1024 -15.19 -10.02 -35.74
CA ILE A 1024 -14.88 -11.32 -35.14
C ILE A 1024 -16.18 -12.05 -34.77
N HIS A 1025 -16.26 -13.32 -35.12
CA HIS A 1025 -17.30 -14.26 -34.70
C HIS A 1025 -16.66 -15.35 -33.83
N LEU A 1026 -17.01 -15.37 -32.54
CA LEU A 1026 -16.54 -16.38 -31.59
C LEU A 1026 -17.69 -17.35 -31.29
N ALA A 1027 -17.63 -18.54 -31.88
CA ALA A 1027 -18.55 -19.65 -31.66
C ALA A 1027 -17.85 -20.75 -30.83
N CYS A 1028 -17.90 -20.62 -29.51
CA CYS A 1028 -17.19 -21.48 -28.55
C CYS A 1028 -17.86 -21.45 -27.17
N HIS A 1029 -17.32 -22.19 -26.20
CA HIS A 1029 -17.75 -22.01 -24.80
C HIS A 1029 -17.26 -20.66 -24.27
N GLY A 1030 -18.14 -19.98 -23.55
CA GLY A 1030 -17.83 -18.79 -22.76
C GLY A 1030 -18.12 -19.08 -21.30
N ILE A 1031 -17.21 -18.67 -20.42
CA ILE A 1031 -17.26 -18.97 -18.99
C ILE A 1031 -17.14 -17.66 -18.23
N GLN A 1032 -18.12 -17.36 -17.39
CA GLN A 1032 -18.03 -16.26 -16.41
C GLN A 1032 -17.52 -16.83 -15.08
N ASP A 1033 -16.37 -16.33 -14.61
CA ASP A 1033 -15.88 -16.66 -13.28
C ASP A 1033 -16.51 -15.70 -12.25
N LEU A 1034 -17.27 -16.27 -11.31
CA LEU A 1034 -17.99 -15.51 -10.27
C LEU A 1034 -17.12 -15.18 -9.05
N ASN A 1035 -15.97 -15.85 -8.89
CA ASN A 1035 -15.05 -15.59 -7.80
C ASN A 1035 -14.00 -14.56 -8.22
N ASP A 1036 -13.46 -14.69 -9.43
CA ASP A 1036 -12.48 -13.79 -10.04
C ASP A 1036 -12.92 -13.40 -11.46
N PRO A 1037 -13.68 -12.29 -11.62
CA PRO A 1037 -14.27 -11.91 -12.90
C PRO A 1037 -13.30 -11.72 -14.05
N LEU A 1038 -12.02 -11.41 -13.77
CA LEU A 1038 -10.99 -11.25 -14.79
C LEU A 1038 -10.54 -12.58 -15.41
N ASN A 1039 -10.80 -13.70 -14.74
CA ASN A 1039 -10.57 -15.04 -15.27
C ASN A 1039 -11.70 -15.53 -16.17
N SER A 1040 -12.78 -14.77 -16.35
CA SER A 1040 -13.81 -15.08 -17.34
C SER A 1040 -13.18 -15.24 -18.73
N CYS A 1041 -13.55 -16.27 -19.49
CA CYS A 1041 -12.78 -16.67 -20.65
C CYS A 1041 -13.61 -17.22 -21.81
N PHE A 1042 -12.99 -17.24 -23.00
CA PHE A 1042 -13.42 -18.07 -24.13
C PHE A 1042 -12.59 -19.35 -24.15
N ALA A 1043 -13.23 -20.51 -24.14
CA ALA A 1043 -12.52 -21.78 -24.22
C ALA A 1043 -12.13 -22.07 -25.68
N LEU A 1044 -10.83 -22.17 -25.92
CA LEU A 1044 -10.20 -22.46 -27.20
C LEU A 1044 -9.56 -23.85 -27.18
N TYR A 1045 -8.92 -24.27 -28.26
CA TYR A 1045 -8.41 -25.64 -28.39
C TYR A 1045 -7.33 -25.99 -27.37
N ASP A 1046 -6.39 -25.07 -27.14
CA ASP A 1046 -5.20 -25.25 -26.33
C ASP A 1046 -5.28 -24.60 -24.94
N GLY A 1047 -6.44 -24.01 -24.59
CA GLY A 1047 -6.67 -23.41 -23.27
C GLY A 1047 -7.76 -22.35 -23.25
N GLU A 1048 -7.74 -21.53 -22.20
CA GLU A 1048 -8.73 -20.49 -21.94
C GLU A 1048 -8.18 -19.10 -22.30
N LEU A 1049 -8.85 -18.39 -23.21
CA LEU A 1049 -8.57 -17.00 -23.51
C LEU A 1049 -9.29 -16.09 -22.51
N HIS A 1050 -8.60 -15.75 -21.42
CA HIS A 1050 -9.14 -14.94 -20.33
C HIS A 1050 -9.36 -13.47 -20.72
N LEU A 1051 -10.33 -12.83 -20.05
CA LEU A 1051 -10.65 -11.42 -20.16
C LEU A 1051 -9.41 -10.55 -19.86
N GLN A 1052 -8.61 -10.91 -18.86
CA GLN A 1052 -7.34 -10.22 -18.56
C GLN A 1052 -6.38 -10.19 -19.76
N ALA A 1053 -6.31 -11.26 -20.56
CA ALA A 1053 -5.45 -11.30 -21.75
C ALA A 1053 -6.02 -10.40 -22.87
N LEU A 1054 -7.34 -10.44 -23.08
CA LEU A 1054 -8.04 -9.56 -24.02
C LEU A 1054 -7.85 -8.10 -23.65
N MET A 1055 -7.94 -7.76 -22.36
CA MET A 1055 -7.76 -6.41 -21.84
C MET A 1055 -6.43 -5.79 -22.26
N GLY A 1056 -5.41 -6.54 -22.67
CA GLY A 1056 -4.14 -6.04 -23.19
C GLY A 1056 -4.17 -5.57 -24.66
N LEU A 1057 -5.26 -5.80 -25.39
CA LEU A 1057 -5.41 -5.45 -26.80
C LEU A 1057 -5.94 -4.00 -26.97
N SER A 1058 -5.50 -3.35 -28.05
CA SER A 1058 -6.07 -2.09 -28.54
C SER A 1058 -6.22 -2.19 -30.06
N LEU A 1059 -7.45 -2.22 -30.53
CA LEU A 1059 -7.81 -2.48 -31.92
C LEU A 1059 -8.24 -1.16 -32.60
N GLU A 1060 -7.57 -0.85 -33.71
CA GLU A 1060 -7.84 0.38 -34.48
C GLU A 1060 -8.91 0.18 -35.55
N ASN A 1061 -9.00 -1.03 -36.14
CA ASN A 1061 -9.87 -1.33 -37.28
C ASN A 1061 -11.11 -2.17 -36.93
N ALA A 1062 -11.39 -2.37 -35.63
CA ALA A 1062 -12.50 -3.16 -35.13
C ALA A 1062 -13.87 -2.48 -35.38
N GLN A 1063 -14.88 -3.26 -35.75
CA GLN A 1063 -16.23 -2.80 -36.09
C GLN A 1063 -17.34 -3.59 -35.36
N LEU A 1064 -17.28 -4.92 -35.34
CA LEU A 1064 -18.31 -5.76 -34.70
C LEU A 1064 -17.70 -7.02 -34.08
N ALA A 1065 -18.06 -7.32 -32.83
CA ALA A 1065 -17.81 -8.63 -32.23
C ALA A 1065 -19.13 -9.38 -32.06
N VAL A 1066 -19.23 -10.60 -32.57
CA VAL A 1066 -20.36 -11.51 -32.36
C VAL A 1066 -19.89 -12.64 -31.46
N LEU A 1067 -20.35 -12.63 -30.21
CA LEU A 1067 -19.99 -13.57 -29.17
C LEU A 1067 -21.07 -14.64 -29.06
N SER A 1068 -21.03 -15.62 -29.97
CA SER A 1068 -21.88 -16.81 -29.95
C SER A 1068 -21.33 -17.84 -28.95
N ALA A 1069 -21.22 -17.39 -27.71
CA ALA A 1069 -20.70 -18.15 -26.58
C ALA A 1069 -21.59 -17.91 -25.37
N CYS A 1070 -21.76 -18.94 -24.54
CA CYS A 1070 -22.56 -18.85 -23.32
C CYS A 1070 -22.00 -17.80 -22.35
N GLN A 1071 -22.89 -17.11 -21.63
CA GLN A 1071 -22.55 -16.25 -20.47
C GLN A 1071 -21.59 -15.07 -20.77
N THR A 1072 -21.63 -14.52 -21.99
CA THR A 1072 -20.71 -13.46 -22.42
C THR A 1072 -21.08 -12.05 -21.92
N ALA A 1073 -22.31 -11.88 -21.44
CA ALA A 1073 -22.84 -10.65 -20.84
C ALA A 1073 -23.55 -10.91 -19.49
N THR A 1074 -23.14 -11.94 -18.74
CA THR A 1074 -23.72 -12.27 -17.43
C THR A 1074 -23.22 -11.35 -16.31
N GLY A 1075 -21.93 -10.95 -16.32
CA GLY A 1075 -21.29 -10.04 -15.36
C GLY A 1075 -21.20 -10.53 -13.91
N ASP A 1076 -20.65 -9.70 -13.02
CA ASP A 1076 -20.48 -9.99 -11.58
C ASP A 1076 -21.43 -9.16 -10.72
N GLU A 1077 -22.21 -9.83 -9.87
CA GLU A 1077 -23.11 -9.27 -8.87
C GLU A 1077 -22.44 -8.29 -7.89
N ARG A 1078 -21.18 -8.55 -7.55
CA ARG A 1078 -20.42 -7.74 -6.61
C ARG A 1078 -19.93 -6.44 -7.27
N LEU A 1079 -19.85 -6.42 -8.60
CA LEU A 1079 -19.28 -5.33 -9.39
C LEU A 1079 -20.18 -4.90 -10.57
N PRO A 1080 -21.50 -4.66 -10.35
CA PRO A 1080 -22.40 -4.30 -11.43
C PRO A 1080 -22.01 -2.96 -12.08
N GLU A 1081 -21.42 -2.06 -11.30
CA GLU A 1081 -20.97 -0.75 -11.78
C GLU A 1081 -19.66 -0.80 -12.58
N GLU A 1082 -18.90 -1.89 -12.50
CA GLU A 1082 -17.72 -2.11 -13.35
C GLU A 1082 -18.03 -2.93 -14.60
N ALA A 1083 -19.19 -3.59 -14.66
CA ALA A 1083 -19.61 -4.41 -15.80
C ALA A 1083 -18.51 -5.38 -16.30
N VAL A 1084 -17.90 -6.14 -15.38
CA VAL A 1084 -16.79 -7.06 -15.69
C VAL A 1084 -17.32 -8.33 -16.35
N HIS A 1085 -17.56 -8.27 -17.67
CA HIS A 1085 -17.94 -9.40 -18.52
C HIS A 1085 -17.28 -9.31 -19.90
N LEU A 1086 -17.29 -10.43 -20.64
CA LEU A 1086 -16.59 -10.56 -21.93
C LEU A 1086 -17.05 -9.51 -22.96
N ALA A 1087 -18.35 -9.20 -23.05
CA ALA A 1087 -18.85 -8.17 -23.97
C ALA A 1087 -18.32 -6.76 -23.67
N ALA A 1088 -18.22 -6.36 -22.39
CA ALA A 1088 -17.59 -5.09 -22.00
C ALA A 1088 -16.09 -5.09 -22.28
N GLY A 1089 -15.43 -6.25 -22.13
CA GLY A 1089 -14.06 -6.48 -22.59
C GLY A 1089 -13.89 -6.21 -24.09
N MET A 1090 -14.81 -6.67 -24.93
CA MET A 1090 -14.74 -6.43 -26.37
C MET A 1090 -14.93 -4.94 -26.72
N LEU A 1091 -15.82 -4.24 -26.02
CA LEU A 1091 -15.97 -2.78 -26.15
C LEU A 1091 -14.67 -2.05 -25.78
N SER A 1092 -14.02 -2.44 -24.68
CA SER A 1092 -12.83 -1.74 -24.18
C SER A 1092 -11.57 -1.96 -25.03
N ILE A 1093 -11.46 -3.08 -25.75
CA ILE A 1093 -10.36 -3.33 -26.70
C ILE A 1093 -10.58 -2.65 -28.06
N GLY A 1094 -11.76 -2.08 -28.30
CA GLY A 1094 -12.02 -1.18 -29.42
C GLY A 1094 -13.14 -1.60 -30.38
N TYR A 1095 -13.90 -2.66 -30.11
CA TYR A 1095 -15.10 -2.96 -30.90
C TYR A 1095 -16.21 -1.98 -30.53
N PRO A 1096 -16.72 -1.16 -31.46
CA PRO A 1096 -17.78 -0.18 -31.14
C PRO A 1096 -19.17 -0.84 -30.95
N SER A 1097 -19.33 -2.09 -31.41
CA SER A 1097 -20.58 -2.85 -31.35
C SER A 1097 -20.29 -4.32 -31.02
N VAL A 1098 -21.09 -4.89 -30.12
CA VAL A 1098 -20.96 -6.27 -29.66
C VAL A 1098 -22.34 -6.93 -29.57
N ILE A 1099 -22.51 -8.08 -30.22
CA ILE A 1099 -23.65 -8.98 -30.02
C ILE A 1099 -23.20 -10.07 -29.05
N ALA A 1100 -23.93 -10.28 -27.97
CA ALA A 1100 -23.58 -11.21 -26.89
C ALA A 1100 -24.81 -11.91 -26.33
N THR A 1101 -24.59 -12.81 -25.37
CA THR A 1101 -25.66 -13.53 -24.66
C THR A 1101 -25.60 -13.26 -23.15
N MET A 1102 -26.74 -12.96 -22.54
CA MET A 1102 -26.84 -12.74 -21.08
C MET A 1102 -26.69 -14.03 -20.27
N TRP A 1103 -27.04 -15.18 -20.85
CA TRP A 1103 -26.88 -16.52 -20.27
C TRP A 1103 -26.79 -17.59 -21.39
N SER A 1104 -26.65 -18.85 -21.02
CA SER A 1104 -26.47 -19.96 -21.97
C SER A 1104 -27.64 -20.09 -22.95
N ILE A 1105 -27.31 -20.28 -24.23
CA ILE A 1105 -28.26 -20.54 -25.32
C ILE A 1105 -28.21 -22.02 -25.75
N GLU A 1106 -29.29 -22.50 -26.38
CA GLU A 1106 -29.28 -23.83 -26.99
C GLU A 1106 -28.48 -23.80 -28.30
N ASP A 1107 -27.57 -24.77 -28.48
CA ASP A 1107 -26.68 -24.91 -29.65
C ASP A 1107 -27.42 -24.89 -31.00
N GLN A 1108 -28.69 -25.32 -31.03
CA GLN A 1108 -29.51 -25.35 -32.26
C GLN A 1108 -30.08 -23.98 -32.67
N GLU A 1109 -30.19 -23.02 -31.74
CA GLU A 1109 -30.78 -21.72 -32.05
C GLU A 1109 -29.73 -20.71 -32.53
N ALA A 1110 -28.46 -20.89 -32.13
CA ALA A 1110 -27.36 -20.00 -32.52
C ALA A 1110 -27.18 -19.88 -34.05
N PRO A 1111 -27.13 -20.98 -34.84
CA PRO A 1111 -27.00 -20.90 -36.30
C PRO A 1111 -28.10 -20.09 -36.97
N ARG A 1112 -29.34 -20.18 -36.46
CA ARG A 1112 -30.50 -19.47 -37.02
C ARG A 1112 -30.39 -17.96 -36.84
N VAL A 1113 -29.98 -17.52 -35.65
CA VAL A 1113 -29.76 -16.10 -35.35
C VAL A 1113 -28.59 -15.56 -36.18
N VAL A 1114 -27.50 -16.32 -36.26
CA VAL A 1114 -26.30 -15.93 -37.01
C VAL A 1114 -26.58 -15.78 -38.50
N ALA A 1115 -27.26 -16.76 -39.12
CA ALA A 1115 -27.65 -16.70 -40.53
C ALA A 1115 -28.39 -15.39 -40.85
N GLU A 1116 -29.36 -15.05 -40.00
CA GLU A 1116 -30.20 -13.89 -40.23
C GLU A 1116 -29.47 -12.56 -39.96
N VAL A 1117 -28.66 -12.48 -38.91
CA VAL A 1117 -27.84 -11.30 -38.60
C VAL A 1117 -26.87 -10.99 -39.75
N TYR A 1118 -26.10 -11.98 -40.20
CA TYR A 1118 -25.11 -11.78 -41.26
C TYR A 1118 -25.76 -11.54 -42.62
N SER A 1119 -26.88 -12.20 -42.92
CA SER A 1119 -27.66 -11.93 -44.12
C SER A 1119 -28.08 -10.46 -44.20
N ARG A 1120 -28.61 -9.89 -43.11
CA ARG A 1120 -29.02 -8.47 -43.08
C ARG A 1120 -27.85 -7.50 -43.13
N LEU A 1121 -26.72 -7.83 -42.50
CA LEU A 1121 -25.53 -7.00 -42.52
C LEU A 1121 -24.87 -6.95 -43.92
N PHE A 1122 -24.87 -8.06 -44.67
CA PHE A 1122 -24.07 -8.19 -45.90
C PHE A 1122 -24.85 -8.36 -47.21
N GLN A 1123 -26.11 -8.82 -47.18
CA GLN A 1123 -26.89 -9.14 -48.39
C GLN A 1123 -27.88 -8.05 -48.81
N ASN A 1124 -27.76 -6.83 -48.27
CA ASN A 1124 -28.75 -5.75 -48.42
C ASN A 1124 -28.87 -5.20 -49.87
N ARG A 1125 -29.71 -5.83 -50.70
CA ARG A 1125 -30.21 -5.32 -51.99
C ARG A 1125 -31.72 -5.14 -51.89
N ASP A 1126 -32.25 -4.03 -52.40
CA ASP A 1126 -33.70 -3.89 -52.60
C ASP A 1126 -34.20 -4.81 -53.74
N ASP A 1127 -35.53 -4.95 -53.91
CA ASP A 1127 -36.17 -5.72 -55.00
C ASP A 1127 -35.77 -5.25 -56.41
N LYS A 1128 -35.00 -4.15 -56.53
CA LYS A 1128 -34.45 -3.58 -57.76
C LYS A 1128 -32.91 -3.64 -57.81
N GLY A 1129 -32.27 -4.38 -56.92
CA GLY A 1129 -30.82 -4.62 -56.91
C GLY A 1129 -29.93 -3.48 -56.39
N ARG A 1130 -30.48 -2.43 -55.75
CA ARG A 1130 -29.72 -1.30 -55.18
C ARG A 1130 -29.37 -1.54 -53.71
N HIS A 1131 -28.18 -1.11 -53.30
CA HIS A 1131 -27.79 -1.11 -51.89
C HIS A 1131 -28.64 -0.09 -51.09
N LYS A 1132 -29.52 -0.59 -50.22
CA LYS A 1132 -29.94 0.16 -49.03
C LYS A 1132 -28.69 0.31 -48.14
N GLY A 1133 -28.48 1.48 -47.54
CA GLY A 1133 -27.25 1.81 -46.81
C GLY A 1133 -26.86 0.81 -45.70
N THR A 1134 -25.71 1.04 -45.05
CA THR A 1134 -25.22 0.21 -43.93
C THR A 1134 -26.28 0.07 -42.83
N VAL A 1135 -26.71 -1.16 -42.59
CA VAL A 1135 -27.63 -1.55 -41.51
C VAL A 1135 -26.84 -1.66 -40.21
N SER A 1136 -27.38 -1.14 -39.10
CA SER A 1136 -26.73 -1.31 -37.80
C SER A 1136 -26.86 -2.75 -37.31
N SER A 1137 -25.85 -3.24 -36.60
CA SER A 1137 -25.84 -4.53 -35.91
C SER A 1137 -27.01 -4.68 -34.92
N ALA A 1138 -27.36 -3.61 -34.20
CA ALA A 1138 -28.55 -3.58 -33.33
C ALA A 1138 -29.85 -3.88 -34.10
N TYR A 1139 -30.03 -3.29 -35.29
CA TYR A 1139 -31.18 -3.56 -36.14
C TYR A 1139 -31.15 -4.99 -36.69
N ALA A 1140 -29.98 -5.46 -37.16
CA ALA A 1140 -29.82 -6.82 -37.66
C ALA A 1140 -30.19 -7.87 -36.60
N LEU A 1141 -29.74 -7.67 -35.34
CA LEU A 1141 -30.09 -8.53 -34.22
C LEU A 1141 -31.59 -8.44 -33.89
N HIS A 1142 -32.15 -7.23 -33.82
CA HIS A 1142 -33.56 -7.02 -33.51
C HIS A 1142 -34.48 -7.81 -34.46
N GLU A 1143 -34.24 -7.70 -35.77
CA GLU A 1143 -35.01 -8.42 -36.77
C GLU A 1143 -34.73 -9.93 -36.71
N ALA A 1144 -33.49 -10.36 -36.39
CA ALA A 1144 -33.16 -11.78 -36.27
C ALA A 1144 -33.91 -12.44 -35.12
N ILE A 1145 -34.05 -11.73 -34.00
CA ILE A 1145 -34.81 -12.19 -32.84
C ILE A 1145 -36.31 -12.19 -33.12
N ASN A 1146 -36.85 -11.20 -33.83
CA ASN A 1146 -38.25 -11.23 -34.27
C ASN A 1146 -38.54 -12.47 -35.14
N HIS A 1147 -37.64 -12.80 -36.07
CA HIS A 1147 -37.79 -13.99 -36.89
C HIS A 1147 -37.64 -15.29 -36.08
N LEU A 1148 -36.69 -15.37 -35.16
CA LEU A 1148 -36.53 -16.53 -34.26
C LEU A 1148 -37.81 -16.77 -33.46
N ARG A 1149 -38.44 -15.72 -32.95
CA ARG A 1149 -39.67 -15.79 -32.15
C ARG A 1149 -40.87 -16.31 -32.94
N GLU A 1150 -40.98 -15.99 -34.23
CA GLU A 1150 -42.01 -16.58 -35.11
C GLU A 1150 -41.85 -18.10 -35.23
N GLN A 1151 -40.61 -18.60 -35.19
CA GLN A 1151 -40.30 -20.02 -35.32
C GLN A 1151 -40.46 -20.78 -33.99
N VAL A 1152 -39.91 -20.24 -32.89
CA VAL A 1152 -39.88 -20.93 -31.59
C VAL A 1152 -41.09 -20.59 -30.73
N GLY A 1153 -41.83 -19.53 -31.03
CA GLY A 1153 -42.97 -19.03 -30.26
C GLY A 1153 -42.58 -18.01 -29.18
N ASP A 1154 -43.42 -16.97 -29.03
CA ASP A 1154 -43.16 -15.82 -28.16
C ASP A 1154 -42.96 -16.17 -26.67
N MET A 1155 -43.59 -17.25 -26.20
CA MET A 1155 -43.53 -17.68 -24.79
C MET A 1155 -42.28 -18.51 -24.44
N ASN A 1156 -41.46 -18.89 -25.44
CA ASN A 1156 -40.22 -19.65 -25.23
C ASN A 1156 -39.05 -18.71 -24.91
N PHE A 1157 -39.18 -17.94 -23.82
CA PHE A 1157 -38.26 -16.86 -23.45
C PHE A 1157 -36.80 -17.27 -23.38
N ALA A 1158 -36.50 -18.46 -22.83
CA ALA A 1158 -35.14 -18.97 -22.70
C ALA A 1158 -34.40 -19.12 -24.03
N LYS A 1159 -35.12 -19.23 -25.16
CA LYS A 1159 -34.53 -19.41 -26.49
C LYS A 1159 -34.14 -18.11 -27.19
N TRP A 1160 -34.79 -16.99 -26.90
CA TRP A 1160 -34.65 -15.75 -27.68
C TRP A 1160 -34.29 -14.51 -26.85
N VAL A 1161 -34.71 -14.42 -25.59
CA VAL A 1161 -34.35 -13.33 -24.66
C VAL A 1161 -32.84 -13.22 -24.36
N PRO A 1162 -32.01 -14.28 -24.38
CA PRO A 1162 -30.60 -14.15 -24.01
C PRO A 1162 -29.81 -13.19 -24.92
N PHE A 1163 -30.23 -13.01 -26.17
CA PHE A 1163 -29.48 -12.27 -27.19
C PHE A 1163 -29.59 -10.77 -26.99
N VAL A 1164 -28.44 -10.10 -26.82
CA VAL A 1164 -28.35 -8.67 -26.53
C VAL A 1164 -27.29 -7.99 -27.39
N HIS A 1165 -27.53 -6.71 -27.67
CA HIS A 1165 -26.58 -5.84 -28.35
C HIS A 1165 -26.02 -4.81 -27.37
N TYR A 1166 -24.71 -4.59 -27.40
CA TYR A 1166 -24.00 -3.56 -26.66
C TYR A 1166 -23.29 -2.59 -27.64
N GLY A 1167 -23.31 -1.29 -27.33
CA GLY A 1167 -22.62 -0.26 -28.13
C GLY A 1167 -23.50 0.43 -29.19
N ILE A 1168 -22.88 0.90 -30.28
CA ILE A 1168 -23.48 1.78 -31.31
C ILE A 1168 -23.96 1.08 -32.58
#